data_AF-A0A9P5BYB3-F1
#
_entry.id   AF-A0A9P5BYB3-F1
#
_cell.length_a   1.000
_cell.length_b   1.000
_cell.length_c   1.000
_cell.angle_alpha   90.00
_cell.angle_beta   90.00
_cell.angle_gamma   90.00
#
_symmetry.space_group_name_H-M   'P 1'
#
loop_
_entity.id
_entity.type
_entity.pdbx_description
1 polymer ?
#
loop_
_entity_poly.entity_id
_entity_poly.type
_entity_poly.pdbx_seq_one_letter_code
_entity_poly.pdbx_strand_id
1 'polypeptide(L)'
;METFETFLDNATSKAASMIPGAVMAVVDQHGNYVYKNVSGANGVGEDARPLEFDSTFFIASCTKLLASIAALQLVEKGLVTLDESLDRHLPELTSQPILSQTPDGQLRIDQAAMPVTLRALVTHSSGATYDWLDPVLYAWHASQGHPNPTVTLDGDVIKGHSYPRRYESGTSWNYSGGLDWASLLVERLTSTGFEEYVEAHIAKPLGIKTFTWHLARKPQVAKQLMRMSTRGEDGGLKDGPNPYSPEPSKESGGLGLYSNVHDFTRVLADLLKDSPVLLSKPTVDHVFTPQFASGSPALRDLRALGEFAYQCSLDDSMEGVIANQGLGGLLVEKDVARDNYFRPAVMHELSNIFFFFLAMPSQSRLSRSSVLALGLAATGSFVAAAPCDIYAAGDTPCIAAHSTTRALYSKYTGALYQVKRGSDNTTINIAPKSAGGVANSAAQDSFCSGTTCLITIVYDQSGRENHLTQAPPGGFNGPESNGYDNLAGAIGAPVTLNGQKAYGVFVSPGTGYRNNKVSGSATGDQPEGMYAVLDGTHYNGACCFDYGNAETNNLDTGDGHMEAIYYGDNTIWGSGAGNGPWIMADLENGLFSGQSAKQNTGDPSITYRFVTAIIKGKPGTWAIRGGNGASGALSTYYSGARPSGSGYNPMHKEGAIILGIGGDNSNGAQGTFYEGVMTTGYPSDATENSVQADIVAAKYATTSLVSGPAYTVGASISFRATTPGYTDRYLAHTGATVNTQVISSSSSTALKQSASWTIRTGLGNSGCYSFESKDTTGSYIRHYNFALQVAANDGSKAFKEDATFCPQAGLTGSGSSIRAWGYPTRWIRHYANVGYIASNGGVHDFDAASSFNNDATWSTSSGLA
;
A
#
# COMPACT_ATOMS: atom_id res chain seq x y z
N MET A 1 25.37 -3.25 7.06
CA MET A 1 24.68 -2.89 5.81
C MET A 1 25.59 -3.30 4.67
N GLU A 2 25.03 -4.01 3.71
CA GLU A 2 25.69 -4.31 2.44
C GLU A 2 25.94 -2.99 1.68
N THR A 3 27.07 -2.86 0.99
CA THR A 3 27.36 -1.69 0.13
C THR A 3 26.49 -1.74 -1.12
N PHE A 4 26.16 -0.58 -1.71
CA PHE A 4 25.30 -0.51 -2.90
C PHE A 4 25.87 -1.32 -4.07
N GLU A 5 27.19 -1.34 -4.21
CA GLU A 5 27.91 -2.12 -5.21
C GLU A 5 27.73 -3.63 -5.00
N THR A 6 27.74 -4.09 -3.75
CA THR A 6 27.52 -5.52 -3.43
C THR A 6 26.07 -5.92 -3.68
N PHE A 7 25.11 -5.04 -3.36
CA PHE A 7 23.71 -5.24 -3.74
C PHE A 7 23.57 -5.36 -5.26
N LEU A 8 24.21 -4.47 -6.02
CA LEU A 8 24.16 -4.48 -7.48
C LEU A 8 24.79 -5.75 -8.06
N ASP A 9 25.94 -6.18 -7.54
CA ASP A 9 26.61 -7.42 -7.94
C ASP A 9 25.74 -8.65 -7.64
N ASN A 10 25.07 -8.66 -6.50
CA ASN A 10 24.13 -9.71 -6.15
C ASN A 10 22.90 -9.71 -7.07
N ALA A 11 22.30 -8.55 -7.31
CA ALA A 11 21.11 -8.40 -8.17
C ALA A 11 21.40 -8.76 -9.64
N THR A 12 22.60 -8.50 -10.12
CA THR A 12 23.02 -8.82 -11.50
C THR A 12 23.69 -10.19 -11.63
N SER A 13 23.84 -10.92 -10.53
CA SER A 13 24.41 -12.27 -10.55
C SER A 13 23.47 -13.23 -11.31
N LYS A 14 24.06 -14.14 -12.09
CA LYS A 14 23.29 -15.18 -12.80
C LYS A 14 22.44 -16.03 -11.84
N ALA A 15 22.92 -16.23 -10.60
CA ALA A 15 22.21 -16.99 -9.57
C ALA A 15 20.95 -16.26 -9.06
N ALA A 16 20.98 -14.94 -8.93
CA ALA A 16 19.84 -14.17 -8.42
C ALA A 16 18.71 -14.01 -9.44
N SER A 17 19.03 -13.99 -10.75
CA SER A 17 18.03 -13.83 -11.83
C SER A 17 17.10 -12.62 -11.65
N MET A 18 17.57 -11.56 -10.98
CA MET A 18 16.78 -10.35 -10.75
C MET A 18 16.84 -9.43 -11.97
N ILE A 19 18.05 -9.09 -12.42
CA ILE A 19 18.34 -8.35 -13.65
C ILE A 19 19.60 -8.91 -14.33
N PRO A 20 19.73 -8.83 -15.67
CA PRO A 20 20.92 -9.32 -16.38
C PRO A 20 22.17 -8.47 -16.15
N GLY A 21 22.01 -7.15 -16.00
CA GLY A 21 23.11 -6.21 -15.86
C GLY A 21 22.62 -4.77 -15.72
N ALA A 22 23.52 -3.89 -15.27
CA ALA A 22 23.24 -2.48 -15.03
C ALA A 22 24.48 -1.61 -15.26
N VAL A 23 24.27 -0.41 -15.82
CA VAL A 23 25.27 0.66 -15.89
C VAL A 23 24.72 1.89 -15.20
N MET A 24 25.52 2.48 -14.32
CA MET A 24 25.15 3.66 -13.54
C MET A 24 26.23 4.73 -13.60
N ALA A 25 25.80 5.98 -13.67
CA ALA A 25 26.68 7.13 -13.61
C ALA A 25 26.03 8.33 -12.92
N VAL A 26 26.84 9.13 -12.24
CA VAL A 26 26.49 10.43 -11.71
C VAL A 26 27.51 11.43 -12.24
N VAL A 27 27.05 12.53 -12.83
CA VAL A 27 27.90 13.57 -13.40
C VAL A 27 27.64 14.94 -12.77
N ASP A 28 28.71 15.69 -12.56
CA ASP A 28 28.62 17.10 -12.18
C ASP A 28 28.35 18.02 -13.39
N GLN A 29 28.15 19.31 -13.12
CA GLN A 29 27.97 20.36 -14.13
C GLN A 29 29.16 20.54 -15.11
N HIS A 30 30.33 19.99 -14.78
CA HIS A 30 31.51 20.00 -15.65
C HIS A 30 31.61 18.73 -16.51
N GLY A 31 30.71 17.77 -16.32
CA GLY A 31 30.70 16.48 -17.01
C GLY A 31 31.66 15.46 -16.40
N ASN A 32 32.18 15.70 -15.20
CA ASN A 32 33.01 14.72 -14.50
C ASN A 32 32.13 13.66 -13.84
N TYR A 33 32.55 12.39 -13.92
CA TYR A 33 31.89 11.31 -13.20
C TYR A 33 32.17 11.39 -11.70
N VAL A 34 31.15 11.75 -10.92
CA VAL A 34 31.15 11.71 -9.45
C VAL A 34 30.98 10.27 -8.95
N TYR A 35 30.25 9.45 -9.71
CA TYR A 35 30.10 8.02 -9.50
C TYR A 35 29.94 7.33 -10.84
N LYS A 36 30.50 6.12 -10.98
CA LYS A 36 30.23 5.22 -12.10
C LYS A 36 30.39 3.78 -11.63
N ASN A 37 29.47 2.93 -12.02
CA ASN A 37 29.58 1.50 -11.75
C ASN A 37 28.90 0.68 -12.86
N VAL A 38 29.40 -0.53 -13.08
CA VAL A 38 28.90 -1.48 -14.07
C VAL A 38 28.88 -2.84 -13.40
N SER A 39 27.76 -3.56 -13.53
CA SER A 39 27.68 -4.93 -13.04
C SER A 39 26.80 -5.80 -13.93
N GLY A 40 27.05 -7.11 -13.91
CA GLY A 40 26.36 -8.11 -14.71
C GLY A 40 26.86 -8.26 -16.15
N ALA A 41 25.97 -8.79 -16.98
CA ALA A 41 26.22 -9.17 -18.36
C ALA A 41 25.23 -8.48 -19.31
N ASN A 42 25.52 -8.53 -20.61
CA ASN A 42 24.68 -7.91 -21.64
C ASN A 42 23.48 -8.79 -22.07
N GLY A 43 23.10 -9.78 -21.26
CA GLY A 43 22.03 -10.75 -21.49
C GLY A 43 22.10 -11.89 -20.48
N VAL A 44 21.19 -12.86 -20.60
CA VAL A 44 21.13 -14.02 -19.67
C VAL A 44 21.60 -15.34 -20.27
N GLY A 45 21.80 -15.40 -21.59
CA GLY A 45 22.34 -16.58 -22.27
C GLY A 45 23.73 -17.00 -21.77
N GLU A 46 24.11 -18.25 -22.05
CA GLU A 46 25.48 -18.73 -21.77
C GLU A 46 26.54 -17.93 -22.54
N ASP A 47 26.18 -17.44 -23.72
CA ASP A 47 27.02 -16.60 -24.59
C ASP A 47 26.98 -15.11 -24.22
N ALA A 48 26.28 -14.73 -23.15
CA ALA A 48 26.28 -13.36 -22.64
C ALA A 48 27.67 -12.95 -22.18
N ARG A 49 28.11 -11.76 -22.62
CA ARG A 49 29.41 -11.19 -22.26
C ARG A 49 29.26 -10.19 -21.11
N PRO A 50 30.34 -9.91 -20.36
CA PRO A 50 30.33 -8.87 -19.35
C PRO A 50 29.85 -7.53 -19.92
N LEU A 51 29.09 -6.80 -19.11
CA LEU A 51 28.64 -5.46 -19.47
C LEU A 51 29.82 -4.47 -19.35
N GLU A 52 29.91 -3.54 -20.30
CA GLU A 52 30.89 -2.45 -20.30
C GLU A 52 30.18 -1.10 -20.06
N PHE A 53 30.90 -0.09 -19.58
CA PHE A 53 30.30 1.22 -19.27
C PHE A 53 29.70 1.92 -20.49
N ASP A 54 30.25 1.68 -21.67
CA ASP A 54 29.78 2.19 -22.95
C ASP A 54 28.82 1.23 -23.67
N SER A 55 28.35 0.17 -22.99
CA SER A 55 27.30 -0.71 -23.50
C SER A 55 26.08 0.10 -23.93
N THR A 56 25.49 -0.30 -25.04
CA THR A 56 24.33 0.37 -25.62
C THR A 56 23.05 -0.27 -25.11
N PHE A 57 22.04 0.55 -24.88
CA PHE A 57 20.73 0.17 -24.41
C PHE A 57 19.68 0.76 -25.36
N PHE A 58 18.56 0.07 -25.48
CA PHE A 58 17.31 0.72 -25.86
C PHE A 58 16.83 1.55 -24.67
N ILE A 59 16.84 2.88 -24.79
CA ILE A 59 16.63 3.77 -23.63
C ILE A 59 15.16 4.23 -23.46
N ALA A 60 14.26 3.66 -24.24
CA ALA A 60 12.81 3.88 -24.17
C ALA A 60 12.44 5.36 -23.97
N SER A 61 11.77 5.69 -22.85
CA SER A 61 11.23 7.04 -22.61
C SER A 61 12.28 8.10 -22.26
N CYS A 62 13.56 7.76 -22.03
CA CYS A 62 14.63 8.76 -21.92
C CYS A 62 14.74 9.63 -23.19
N THR A 63 14.28 9.11 -24.32
CA THR A 63 14.14 9.81 -25.60
C THR A 63 13.36 11.14 -25.49
N LYS A 64 12.36 11.20 -24.59
CA LYS A 64 11.49 12.36 -24.40
C LYS A 64 12.23 13.64 -24.02
N LEU A 65 13.36 13.50 -23.31
CA LEU A 65 14.21 14.64 -23.00
C LEU A 65 14.77 15.27 -24.28
N LEU A 66 15.23 14.45 -25.23
CA LEU A 66 15.77 14.94 -26.49
C LEU A 66 14.69 15.59 -27.35
N ALA A 67 13.49 15.01 -27.39
CA ALA A 67 12.33 15.60 -28.07
C ALA A 67 11.96 16.96 -27.46
N SER A 68 12.01 17.09 -26.14
CA SER A 68 11.77 18.35 -25.44
C SER A 68 12.82 19.40 -25.80
N ILE A 69 14.11 19.04 -25.75
CA ILE A 69 15.21 19.93 -26.15
C ILE A 69 15.05 20.37 -27.61
N ALA A 70 14.81 19.43 -28.52
CA ALA A 70 14.62 19.73 -29.94
C ALA A 70 13.44 20.69 -30.18
N ALA A 71 12.31 20.47 -29.50
CA ALA A 71 11.16 21.36 -29.59
C ALA A 71 11.46 22.76 -29.02
N LEU A 72 12.17 22.85 -27.88
CA LEU A 72 12.58 24.13 -27.30
C LEU A 72 13.60 24.87 -28.18
N GLN A 73 14.47 24.18 -28.92
CA GLN A 73 15.31 24.81 -29.93
C GLN A 73 14.50 25.46 -31.06
N LEU A 74 13.33 24.91 -31.42
CA LEU A 74 12.44 25.55 -32.38
C LEU A 74 11.78 26.81 -31.80
N VAL A 75 11.49 26.80 -30.49
CA VAL A 75 11.02 27.99 -29.77
C VAL A 75 12.08 29.09 -29.78
N GLU A 76 13.35 28.77 -29.52
CA GLU A 76 14.45 29.75 -29.58
C GLU A 76 14.67 30.31 -31.00
N LYS A 77 14.44 29.48 -32.03
CA LYS A 77 14.48 29.89 -33.44
C LYS A 77 13.25 30.69 -33.88
N GLY A 78 12.24 30.86 -33.01
CA GLY A 78 10.99 31.57 -33.31
C GLY A 78 10.12 30.86 -34.35
N LEU A 79 10.31 29.56 -34.57
CA LEU A 79 9.53 28.76 -35.53
C LEU A 79 8.18 28.33 -34.97
N VAL A 80 8.10 28.24 -33.64
CA VAL A 80 6.87 27.97 -32.89
C VAL A 80 6.98 28.61 -31.51
N THR A 81 5.87 28.88 -30.84
CA THR A 81 5.85 29.29 -29.42
C THR A 81 5.32 28.16 -28.54
N LEU A 82 5.55 28.25 -27.23
CA LEU A 82 5.03 27.26 -26.28
C LEU A 82 3.48 27.23 -26.26
N ASP A 83 2.82 28.35 -26.54
CA ASP A 83 1.40 28.55 -26.23
C ASP A 83 0.51 28.82 -27.46
N GLU A 84 1.08 28.89 -28.67
CA GLU A 84 0.25 28.98 -29.88
C GLU A 84 -0.46 27.65 -30.20
N SER A 85 -1.57 27.74 -30.93
CA SER A 85 -2.29 26.56 -31.40
C SER A 85 -1.47 25.81 -32.46
N LEU A 86 -1.39 24.49 -32.28
CA LEU A 86 -0.73 23.59 -33.23
C LEU A 86 -1.63 23.15 -34.38
N ASP A 87 -2.84 23.71 -34.56
CA ASP A 87 -3.79 23.28 -35.62
C ASP A 87 -3.18 23.27 -37.02
N ARG A 88 -2.35 24.26 -37.35
CA ARG A 88 -1.68 24.35 -38.67
C ARG A 88 -0.53 23.37 -38.82
N HIS A 89 0.00 22.87 -37.71
CA HIS A 89 1.22 22.07 -37.68
C HIS A 89 0.95 20.59 -37.44
N LEU A 90 -0.06 20.25 -36.65
CA LEU A 90 -0.45 18.88 -36.27
C LEU A 90 -1.98 18.70 -36.35
N PRO A 91 -2.63 18.96 -37.50
CA PRO A 91 -4.08 18.85 -37.63
C PRO A 91 -4.61 17.46 -37.25
N GLU A 92 -3.83 16.39 -37.45
CA GLU A 92 -4.20 15.02 -37.10
C GLU A 92 -4.38 14.80 -35.60
N LEU A 93 -3.64 15.56 -34.77
CA LEU A 93 -3.79 15.55 -33.32
C LEU A 93 -4.90 16.51 -32.88
N THR A 94 -4.89 17.74 -33.41
CA THR A 94 -5.79 18.77 -32.90
C THR A 94 -7.25 18.52 -33.29
N SER A 95 -7.51 17.79 -34.39
CA SER A 95 -8.84 17.35 -34.77
C SER A 95 -9.38 16.17 -33.95
N GLN A 96 -8.57 15.55 -33.09
CA GLN A 96 -9.02 14.40 -32.31
C GLN A 96 -10.08 14.82 -31.28
N PRO A 97 -11.21 14.08 -31.19
CA PRO A 97 -12.25 14.39 -30.24
C PRO A 97 -11.85 13.99 -28.82
N ILE A 98 -12.64 14.43 -27.84
CA ILE A 98 -12.51 14.04 -26.45
C ILE A 98 -13.42 12.84 -26.18
N LEU A 99 -12.83 11.69 -25.88
CA LEU A 99 -13.53 10.51 -25.39
C LEU A 99 -13.66 10.61 -23.87
N SER A 100 -14.85 10.35 -23.35
CA SER A 100 -15.16 10.21 -21.92
C SER A 100 -16.05 8.98 -21.69
N GLN A 101 -16.18 8.57 -20.43
CA GLN A 101 -17.08 7.47 -20.04
C GLN A 101 -18.00 7.96 -18.92
N THR A 102 -19.31 7.74 -19.08
CA THR A 102 -20.31 8.05 -18.07
C THR A 102 -20.31 6.99 -16.95
N PRO A 103 -20.87 7.29 -15.76
CA PRO A 103 -20.88 6.35 -14.63
C PRO A 103 -21.56 4.99 -14.90
N ASP A 104 -22.48 4.92 -15.88
CA ASP A 104 -23.14 3.70 -16.35
C ASP A 104 -22.32 2.92 -17.39
N GLY A 105 -21.08 3.36 -17.68
CA GLY A 105 -20.13 2.69 -18.55
C GLY A 105 -20.24 3.06 -20.04
N GLN A 106 -21.17 3.94 -20.42
CA GLN A 106 -21.32 4.36 -21.82
C GLN A 106 -20.19 5.29 -22.26
N LEU A 107 -19.69 5.07 -23.47
CA LEU A 107 -18.67 5.93 -24.09
C LEU A 107 -19.33 7.15 -24.72
N ARG A 108 -18.77 8.33 -24.45
CA ARG A 108 -19.21 9.60 -25.02
C ARG A 108 -18.05 10.28 -25.74
N ILE A 109 -18.31 10.76 -26.95
CA ILE A 109 -17.34 11.48 -27.77
C ILE A 109 -17.83 12.93 -27.91
N ASP A 110 -17.03 13.85 -27.40
CA ASP A 110 -17.27 15.29 -27.47
C ASP A 110 -16.26 15.95 -28.41
N GLN A 111 -16.65 17.01 -29.13
CA GLN A 111 -15.72 17.78 -29.94
C GLN A 111 -14.77 18.57 -29.02
N ALA A 112 -13.47 18.54 -29.31
CA ALA A 112 -12.50 19.31 -28.56
C ALA A 112 -12.68 20.81 -28.76
N ALA A 113 -12.64 21.57 -27.66
CA ALA A 113 -12.83 23.01 -27.63
C ALA A 113 -11.53 23.79 -27.37
N MET A 114 -10.54 23.18 -26.70
CA MET A 114 -9.29 23.86 -26.32
C MET A 114 -8.16 23.56 -27.33
N PRO A 115 -7.37 24.57 -27.74
CA PRO A 115 -6.25 24.35 -28.66
C PRO A 115 -5.16 23.49 -28.00
N VAL A 116 -4.58 22.58 -28.77
CA VAL A 116 -3.38 21.85 -28.36
C VAL A 116 -2.17 22.75 -28.60
N THR A 117 -1.33 22.91 -27.58
CA THR A 117 -0.12 23.75 -27.63
C THR A 117 1.13 22.89 -27.44
N LEU A 118 2.30 23.42 -27.82
CA LEU A 118 3.57 22.72 -27.60
C LEU A 118 3.85 22.52 -26.10
N ARG A 119 3.50 23.50 -25.26
CA ARG A 119 3.59 23.36 -23.80
C ARG A 119 2.83 22.12 -23.34
N ALA A 120 1.58 21.97 -23.78
CA ALA A 120 0.75 20.84 -23.39
C ALA A 120 1.29 19.48 -23.87
N LEU A 121 2.01 19.45 -25.00
CA LEU A 121 2.71 18.24 -25.45
C LEU A 121 3.86 17.86 -24.51
N VAL A 122 4.78 18.79 -24.24
CA VAL A 122 5.98 18.52 -23.43
C VAL A 122 5.70 18.39 -21.92
N THR A 123 4.50 18.76 -21.47
CA THR A 123 4.04 18.61 -20.08
C THR A 123 3.04 17.49 -19.87
N HIS A 124 2.75 16.65 -20.87
CA HIS A 124 1.76 15.57 -20.78
C HIS A 124 0.35 16.03 -20.36
N SER A 125 -0.08 17.19 -20.85
CA SER A 125 -1.40 17.78 -20.56
C SER A 125 -2.21 18.07 -21.82
N SER A 126 -1.83 17.53 -22.98
CA SER A 126 -2.55 17.74 -24.25
C SER A 126 -3.82 16.90 -24.40
N GLY A 127 -4.00 15.88 -23.57
CA GLY A 127 -5.05 14.85 -23.71
C GLY A 127 -4.64 13.65 -24.58
N ALA A 128 -3.45 13.69 -25.21
CA ALA A 128 -2.92 12.64 -26.09
C ALA A 128 -2.26 11.49 -25.30
N THR A 129 -3.07 10.73 -24.55
CA THR A 129 -2.61 9.63 -23.67
C THR A 129 -2.10 8.42 -24.45
N TYR A 130 -1.40 7.49 -23.79
CA TYR A 130 -1.15 6.15 -24.35
C TYR A 130 -2.39 5.27 -24.18
N ASP A 131 -2.90 4.70 -25.26
CA ASP A 131 -4.11 3.87 -25.24
C ASP A 131 -3.95 2.58 -24.44
N TRP A 132 -2.75 1.99 -24.43
CA TRP A 132 -2.44 0.82 -23.61
C TRP A 132 -2.40 1.09 -22.09
N LEU A 133 -2.44 2.37 -21.65
CA LEU A 133 -2.51 2.77 -20.25
C LEU A 133 -3.91 3.24 -19.82
N ASP A 134 -4.88 3.34 -20.74
CA ASP A 134 -6.18 3.95 -20.44
C ASP A 134 -7.34 2.95 -20.68
N PRO A 135 -8.04 2.50 -19.63
CA PRO A 135 -9.12 1.52 -19.76
C PRO A 135 -10.31 2.03 -20.59
N VAL A 136 -10.53 3.35 -20.67
CA VAL A 136 -11.58 3.92 -21.51
C VAL A 136 -11.22 3.83 -22.98
N LEU A 137 -9.93 3.97 -23.33
CA LEU A 137 -9.46 3.72 -24.70
C LEU A 137 -9.52 2.24 -25.06
N TYR A 138 -9.26 1.31 -24.13
CA TYR A 138 -9.52 -0.12 -24.38
C TYR A 138 -11.00 -0.40 -24.69
N ALA A 139 -11.92 0.18 -23.92
CA ALA A 139 -13.35 0.03 -24.16
C ALA A 139 -13.75 0.63 -25.52
N TRP A 140 -13.16 1.78 -25.90
CA TRP A 140 -13.38 2.38 -27.21
C TRP A 140 -12.86 1.50 -28.35
N HIS A 141 -11.63 1.01 -28.25
CA HIS A 141 -11.03 0.05 -29.19
C HIS A 141 -11.92 -1.18 -29.38
N ALA A 142 -12.42 -1.77 -28.29
CA ALA A 142 -13.37 -2.87 -28.33
C ALA A 142 -14.68 -2.48 -29.05
N SER A 143 -15.20 -1.27 -28.82
CA SER A 143 -16.40 -0.75 -29.52
C SER A 143 -16.19 -0.55 -31.02
N GLN A 144 -14.94 -0.31 -31.45
CA GLN A 144 -14.57 -0.20 -32.87
C GLN A 144 -14.30 -1.55 -33.53
N GLY A 145 -14.45 -2.67 -32.81
CA GLY A 145 -14.18 -4.02 -33.32
C GLY A 145 -12.70 -4.43 -33.31
N HIS A 146 -11.85 -3.64 -32.65
CA HIS A 146 -10.40 -3.86 -32.56
C HIS A 146 -9.97 -3.76 -31.10
N PRO A 147 -10.11 -4.81 -30.28
CA PRO A 147 -9.95 -4.72 -28.82
C PRO A 147 -8.52 -4.48 -28.34
N ASN A 148 -7.54 -4.43 -29.25
CA ASN A 148 -6.15 -4.24 -28.93
C ASN A 148 -5.73 -2.79 -29.14
N PRO A 149 -4.84 -2.23 -28.29
CA PRO A 149 -4.21 -0.94 -28.51
C PRO A 149 -3.54 -0.83 -29.88
N THR A 150 -3.46 0.39 -30.40
CA THR A 150 -2.95 0.69 -31.74
C THR A 150 -1.43 0.51 -31.83
N VAL A 151 -0.72 0.67 -30.71
CA VAL A 151 0.74 0.56 -30.50
C VAL A 151 1.55 0.38 -31.79
N THR A 152 2.10 1.47 -32.33
CA THR A 152 3.03 1.37 -33.44
C THR A 152 4.46 1.17 -32.94
N LEU A 153 5.01 0.01 -33.23
CA LEU A 153 6.40 -0.35 -32.91
C LEU A 153 7.39 0.12 -34.00
N ASP A 154 6.91 0.87 -34.99
CA ASP A 154 7.66 1.41 -36.13
C ASP A 154 7.79 2.94 -36.13
N GLY A 155 7.36 3.60 -35.05
CA GLY A 155 7.56 5.04 -34.81
C GLY A 155 6.68 5.99 -35.61
N ASP A 156 5.74 5.48 -36.41
CA ASP A 156 4.75 6.33 -37.09
C ASP A 156 3.79 6.92 -36.05
N VAL A 157 3.97 8.21 -35.76
CA VAL A 157 3.23 8.95 -34.72
C VAL A 157 1.75 9.09 -35.06
N ILE A 158 1.43 9.37 -36.34
CA ILE A 158 0.05 9.62 -36.77
C ILE A 158 -0.74 8.33 -36.64
N LYS A 159 -0.17 7.22 -37.13
CA LYS A 159 -0.78 5.90 -37.03
C LYS A 159 -0.81 5.41 -35.58
N GLY A 160 0.26 5.62 -34.81
CA GLY A 160 0.38 5.15 -33.43
C GLY A 160 -0.59 5.79 -32.45
N HIS A 161 -1.04 7.00 -32.77
CA HIS A 161 -1.91 7.78 -31.91
C HIS A 161 -3.23 8.13 -32.61
N SER A 162 -3.70 7.30 -33.55
CA SER A 162 -4.95 7.52 -34.29
C SER A 162 -6.21 7.14 -33.50
N TYR A 163 -6.34 7.68 -32.28
CA TYR A 163 -7.47 7.46 -31.37
C TYR A 163 -7.85 8.76 -30.65
N PRO A 164 -9.04 8.84 -30.02
CA PRO A 164 -9.48 10.05 -29.33
C PRO A 164 -8.57 10.47 -28.16
N ARG A 165 -8.55 11.77 -27.86
CA ARG A 165 -7.94 12.30 -26.63
C ARG A 165 -8.86 12.07 -25.44
N ARG A 166 -8.33 12.13 -24.23
CA ARG A 166 -9.10 11.80 -22.99
C ARG A 166 -9.70 12.99 -22.27
N TYR A 167 -9.14 14.17 -22.50
CA TYR A 167 -9.55 15.42 -21.86
C TYR A 167 -9.05 16.61 -22.67
N GLU A 168 -9.61 17.77 -22.39
CA GLU A 168 -9.23 19.02 -23.04
C GLU A 168 -7.79 19.42 -22.74
N SER A 169 -7.13 20.04 -23.72
CA SER A 169 -5.75 20.49 -23.58
C SER A 169 -5.61 21.44 -22.37
N GLY A 170 -4.70 21.10 -21.46
CA GLY A 170 -4.39 21.86 -20.24
C GLY A 170 -5.30 21.57 -19.03
N THR A 171 -6.38 20.78 -19.17
CA THR A 171 -7.35 20.59 -18.09
C THR A 171 -7.08 19.39 -17.19
N SER A 172 -6.09 18.56 -17.52
CA SER A 172 -5.70 17.38 -16.74
C SER A 172 -4.26 17.00 -17.10
N TRP A 173 -3.74 15.95 -16.45
CA TRP A 173 -2.43 15.38 -16.72
C TRP A 173 -2.54 13.86 -16.77
N ASN A 174 -1.89 13.24 -17.75
CA ASN A 174 -1.74 11.79 -17.83
C ASN A 174 -0.55 11.48 -18.75
N TYR A 175 0.27 10.48 -18.42
CA TYR A 175 1.43 10.10 -19.22
C TYR A 175 1.04 9.71 -20.66
N SER A 176 1.79 10.23 -21.63
CA SER A 176 1.22 10.51 -22.94
C SER A 176 2.22 10.44 -24.09
N GLY A 177 1.71 10.28 -25.30
CA GLY A 177 2.46 10.38 -26.55
C GLY A 177 2.77 11.80 -27.00
N GLY A 178 2.67 12.80 -26.10
CA GLY A 178 2.88 14.21 -26.43
C GLY A 178 4.25 14.48 -27.06
N LEU A 179 5.30 13.78 -26.61
CA LEU A 179 6.65 13.94 -27.14
C LEU A 179 6.88 13.19 -28.46
N ASP A 180 6.07 12.17 -28.76
CA ASP A 180 5.97 11.60 -30.10
C ASP A 180 5.42 12.67 -31.08
N TRP A 181 4.35 13.36 -30.70
CA TRP A 181 3.82 14.47 -31.49
C TRP A 181 4.78 15.65 -31.61
N ALA A 182 5.58 15.92 -30.57
CA ALA A 182 6.61 16.95 -30.61
C ALA A 182 7.74 16.60 -31.60
N SER A 183 8.12 15.32 -31.77
CA SER A 183 9.11 14.96 -32.80
C SER A 183 8.56 15.17 -34.20
N LEU A 184 7.30 14.80 -34.46
CA LEU A 184 6.65 15.07 -35.75
C LEU A 184 6.56 16.58 -36.04
N LEU A 185 6.29 17.40 -35.03
CA LEU A 185 6.34 18.86 -35.15
C LEU A 185 7.72 19.34 -35.56
N VAL A 186 8.78 18.77 -34.96
CA VAL A 186 10.17 19.09 -35.33
C VAL A 186 10.43 18.77 -36.79
N GLU A 187 10.04 17.59 -37.25
CA GLU A 187 10.21 17.20 -38.66
C GLU A 187 9.50 18.17 -39.61
N ARG A 188 8.24 18.53 -39.30
CA ARG A 188 7.44 19.42 -40.15
C ARG A 188 8.00 20.83 -40.23
N LEU A 189 8.45 21.40 -39.11
CA LEU A 189 8.96 22.76 -39.07
C LEU A 189 10.39 22.90 -39.62
N THR A 190 11.14 21.80 -39.70
CA THR A 190 12.54 21.80 -40.14
C THR A 190 12.74 21.14 -41.49
N SER A 191 11.77 20.37 -41.97
CA SER A 191 11.87 19.53 -43.17
C SER A 191 13.05 18.53 -43.12
N THR A 192 13.42 18.07 -41.93
CA THR A 192 14.44 17.05 -41.69
C THR A 192 13.86 15.89 -40.89
N GLY A 193 14.40 14.68 -41.03
CA GLY A 193 13.98 13.55 -40.19
C GLY A 193 14.40 13.77 -38.73
N PHE A 194 13.67 13.20 -37.77
CA PHE A 194 13.93 13.48 -36.35
C PHE A 194 15.32 13.02 -35.88
N GLU A 195 15.81 11.86 -36.32
CA GLU A 195 17.19 11.41 -36.02
C GLU A 195 18.23 12.38 -36.61
N GLU A 196 18.02 12.87 -37.83
CA GLU A 196 18.94 13.82 -38.48
C GLU A 196 18.99 15.14 -37.72
N TYR A 197 17.83 15.64 -37.26
CA TYR A 197 17.75 16.84 -36.43
C TYR A 197 18.50 16.64 -35.11
N VAL A 198 18.25 15.54 -34.39
CA VAL A 198 18.92 15.20 -33.14
C VAL A 198 20.43 15.07 -33.35
N GLU A 199 20.87 14.41 -34.43
CA GLU A 199 22.28 14.28 -34.78
C GLU A 199 22.94 15.65 -35.01
N ALA A 200 22.30 16.52 -35.79
CA ALA A 200 22.83 17.83 -36.15
C ALA A 200 22.85 18.85 -34.99
N HIS A 201 21.79 18.85 -34.18
CA HIS A 201 21.53 19.92 -33.20
C HIS A 201 21.68 19.50 -31.74
N ILE A 202 21.86 18.21 -31.46
CA ILE A 202 22.07 17.69 -30.11
C ILE A 202 23.35 16.84 -30.03
N ALA A 203 23.47 15.83 -30.88
CA ALA A 203 24.56 14.87 -30.77
C ALA A 203 25.92 15.48 -31.15
N LYS A 204 26.03 16.07 -32.35
CA LYS A 204 27.28 16.69 -32.84
C LYS A 204 27.78 17.82 -31.95
N PRO A 205 26.95 18.78 -31.47
CA PRO A 205 27.40 19.82 -30.55
C PRO A 205 28.02 19.28 -29.26
N LEU A 206 27.58 18.12 -28.79
CA LEU A 206 28.10 17.47 -27.59
C LEU A 206 29.14 16.38 -27.88
N GLY A 207 29.48 16.12 -29.14
CA GLY A 207 30.39 15.04 -29.54
C GLY A 207 29.86 13.62 -29.28
N ILE A 208 28.54 13.47 -29.15
CA ILE A 208 27.85 12.19 -28.95
C ILE A 208 27.87 11.38 -30.24
N LYS A 209 28.07 10.07 -30.14
CA LYS A 209 28.15 9.18 -31.30
C LYS A 209 27.09 8.09 -31.29
N THR A 210 26.52 7.75 -30.14
CA THR A 210 25.66 6.57 -30.01
C THR A 210 24.20 6.77 -30.37
N PHE A 211 23.67 8.00 -30.33
CA PHE A 211 22.24 8.25 -30.59
C PHE A 211 21.83 7.74 -31.98
N THR A 212 20.90 6.79 -32.03
CA THR A 212 20.31 6.29 -33.27
C THR A 212 18.96 5.60 -32.99
N TRP A 213 18.02 5.72 -33.91
CA TRP A 213 16.83 4.86 -33.99
C TRP A 213 17.07 3.69 -34.95
N HIS A 214 18.10 3.79 -35.78
CA HIS A 214 18.47 2.82 -36.79
C HIS A 214 19.83 2.18 -36.47
N LEU A 215 19.82 0.97 -35.93
CA LEU A 215 21.04 0.27 -35.55
C LEU A 215 21.97 -0.02 -36.74
N ALA A 216 21.41 -0.24 -37.93
CA ALA A 216 22.14 -0.46 -39.18
C ALA A 216 22.98 0.76 -39.59
N ARG A 217 22.55 1.98 -39.25
CA ARG A 217 23.30 3.22 -39.52
C ARG A 217 24.53 3.36 -38.62
N LYS A 218 24.52 2.74 -37.42
CA LYS A 218 25.61 2.78 -36.45
C LYS A 218 26.00 1.37 -35.97
N PRO A 219 26.74 0.57 -36.78
CA PRO A 219 27.07 -0.82 -36.45
C PRO A 219 27.82 -1.00 -35.11
N GLN A 220 28.57 0.01 -34.66
CA GLN A 220 29.26 -0.06 -33.37
C GLN A 220 28.29 0.01 -32.19
N VAL A 221 27.19 0.75 -32.32
CA VAL A 221 26.09 0.83 -31.34
C VAL A 221 25.40 -0.53 -31.24
N ALA A 222 25.09 -1.14 -32.40
CA ALA A 222 24.52 -2.49 -32.45
C ALA A 222 25.44 -3.55 -31.82
N LYS A 223 26.75 -3.46 -32.05
CA LYS A 223 27.74 -4.39 -31.47
C LYS A 223 27.88 -4.28 -29.97
N GLN A 224 27.49 -3.17 -29.35
CA GLN A 224 27.53 -2.97 -27.89
C GLN A 224 26.17 -3.15 -27.23
N LEU A 225 25.16 -3.58 -27.99
CA LEU A 225 23.79 -3.68 -27.51
C LEU A 225 23.64 -4.68 -26.36
N MET A 226 22.97 -4.23 -25.32
CA MET A 226 22.39 -5.06 -24.27
C MET A 226 21.14 -5.74 -24.80
N ARG A 227 21.08 -7.06 -24.61
CA ARG A 227 19.92 -7.87 -24.99
C ARG A 227 18.76 -7.54 -24.08
N MET A 228 17.57 -7.50 -24.67
CA MET A 228 16.34 -7.44 -23.88
C MET A 228 16.12 -8.80 -23.22
N SER A 229 15.67 -8.79 -21.97
CA SER A 229 15.28 -10.00 -21.26
C SER A 229 13.81 -9.91 -20.84
N THR A 230 13.13 -11.04 -20.86
CA THR A 230 11.76 -11.22 -20.41
C THR A 230 11.75 -12.19 -19.24
N ARG A 231 10.79 -12.03 -18.32
CA ARG A 231 10.62 -12.96 -17.21
C ARG A 231 9.75 -14.13 -17.65
N GLY A 232 10.19 -15.35 -17.36
CA GLY A 232 9.45 -16.59 -17.55
C GLY A 232 8.40 -16.79 -16.44
N GLU A 233 7.52 -17.77 -16.65
CA GLU A 233 6.50 -18.17 -15.67
C GLU A 233 7.13 -18.76 -14.39
N ASP A 234 8.34 -19.29 -14.50
CA ASP A 234 9.18 -19.80 -13.41
C ASP A 234 9.91 -18.69 -12.61
N GLY A 235 9.68 -17.43 -12.96
CA GLY A 235 10.37 -16.29 -12.39
C GLY A 235 11.80 -16.07 -12.91
N GLY A 236 12.33 -16.97 -13.76
CA GLY A 236 13.64 -16.84 -14.38
C GLY A 236 13.65 -15.78 -15.49
N LEU A 237 14.85 -15.35 -15.89
CA LEU A 237 15.02 -14.44 -17.03
C LEU A 237 15.41 -15.22 -18.29
N LYS A 238 14.87 -14.82 -19.43
CA LYS A 238 15.27 -15.31 -20.75
C LYS A 238 15.50 -14.14 -21.70
N ASP A 239 16.50 -14.23 -22.56
CA ASP A 239 16.69 -13.25 -23.63
C ASP A 239 15.45 -13.25 -24.55
N GLY A 240 15.03 -12.07 -24.97
CA GLY A 240 13.82 -11.84 -25.75
C GLY A 240 14.00 -10.72 -26.77
N PRO A 241 13.07 -10.59 -27.73
CA PRO A 241 13.14 -9.52 -28.72
C PRO A 241 12.87 -8.16 -28.07
N ASN A 242 13.51 -7.11 -28.59
CA ASN A 242 13.04 -5.75 -28.33
C ASN A 242 11.68 -5.59 -29.04
N PRO A 243 10.61 -5.17 -28.34
CA PRO A 243 9.33 -4.92 -28.99
C PRO A 243 9.43 -3.80 -30.04
N TYR A 244 10.32 -2.82 -29.88
CA TYR A 244 10.48 -1.75 -30.85
C TYR A 244 11.38 -2.19 -32.02
N SER A 245 10.97 -1.87 -33.25
CA SER A 245 11.78 -2.19 -34.43
C SER A 245 13.17 -1.55 -34.31
N PRO A 246 14.26 -2.30 -34.53
CA PRO A 246 15.61 -1.70 -34.60
C PRO A 246 15.81 -0.85 -35.86
N GLU A 247 14.87 -0.93 -36.80
CA GLU A 247 14.79 -0.15 -38.04
C GLU A 247 13.34 0.33 -38.21
N PRO A 248 12.91 1.34 -37.45
CA PRO A 248 11.54 1.85 -37.54
C PRO A 248 11.30 2.55 -38.88
N SER A 249 10.04 2.69 -39.29
CA SER A 249 9.70 3.41 -40.53
C SER A 249 9.78 4.93 -40.36
N LYS A 250 9.65 5.40 -39.11
CA LYS A 250 9.73 6.78 -38.66
C LYS A 250 10.41 6.87 -37.29
N GLU A 251 11.03 8.00 -36.97
CA GLU A 251 11.70 8.19 -35.69
C GLU A 251 10.80 8.94 -34.67
N SER A 252 10.42 8.27 -33.58
CA SER A 252 9.59 8.85 -32.52
C SER A 252 10.41 9.55 -31.44
N GLY A 253 9.93 10.70 -30.95
CA GLY A 253 10.47 11.40 -29.78
C GLY A 253 10.01 10.85 -28.43
N GLY A 254 9.01 9.98 -28.41
CA GLY A 254 8.49 9.34 -27.19
C GLY A 254 9.25 8.08 -26.79
N LEU A 255 9.77 7.35 -27.78
CA LEU A 255 10.47 6.07 -27.66
C LEU A 255 11.32 5.79 -28.91
N GLY A 256 12.21 4.81 -28.86
CA GLY A 256 12.91 4.32 -30.07
C GLY A 256 14.42 4.50 -30.05
N LEU A 257 14.95 5.35 -29.18
CA LEU A 257 16.37 5.67 -29.16
C LEU A 257 17.22 4.54 -28.57
N TYR A 258 18.33 4.24 -29.25
CA TYR A 258 19.47 3.51 -28.71
C TYR A 258 20.59 4.47 -28.31
N SER A 259 21.17 4.26 -27.14
CA SER A 259 22.32 5.03 -26.64
C SER A 259 23.04 4.30 -25.50
N ASN A 260 24.13 4.88 -24.99
CA ASN A 260 24.79 4.44 -23.78
C ASN A 260 24.76 5.53 -22.69
N VAL A 261 25.05 5.12 -21.45
CA VAL A 261 25.09 6.01 -20.28
C VAL A 261 26.12 7.14 -20.47
N HIS A 262 27.27 6.82 -21.06
CA HIS A 262 28.34 7.78 -21.30
C HIS A 262 27.92 8.96 -22.19
N ASP A 263 27.21 8.71 -23.29
CA ASP A 263 26.75 9.76 -24.20
C ASP A 263 25.50 10.48 -23.67
N PHE A 264 24.57 9.76 -23.06
CA PHE A 264 23.36 10.38 -22.51
C PHE A 264 23.70 11.34 -21.35
N THR A 265 24.68 10.98 -20.51
CA THR A 265 25.17 11.88 -19.44
C THR A 265 25.77 13.19 -19.95
N ARG A 266 26.21 13.29 -21.21
CA ARG A 266 26.64 14.56 -21.80
C ARG A 266 25.49 15.55 -21.99
N VAL A 267 24.30 15.05 -22.36
CA VAL A 267 23.08 15.89 -22.45
C VAL A 267 22.70 16.40 -21.06
N LEU A 268 22.74 15.51 -20.07
CA LEU A 268 22.49 15.88 -18.67
C LEU A 268 23.48 16.93 -18.17
N ALA A 269 24.77 16.70 -18.35
CA ALA A 269 25.81 17.65 -17.96
C ALA A 269 25.64 19.00 -18.68
N ASP A 270 25.24 19.03 -19.96
CA ASP A 270 25.00 20.29 -20.67
C ASP A 270 23.89 21.13 -20.03
N LEU A 271 22.78 20.51 -19.62
CA LEU A 271 21.67 21.18 -18.93
C LEU A 271 22.04 21.73 -17.54
N LEU A 272 23.16 21.28 -16.96
CA LEU A 272 23.66 21.78 -15.68
C LEU A 272 24.67 22.91 -15.80
N LYS A 273 25.23 23.15 -17.00
CA LYS A 273 26.26 24.18 -17.18
C LYS A 273 25.68 25.57 -16.97
N ASP A 274 26.53 26.48 -16.50
CA ASP A 274 26.24 27.93 -16.52
C ASP A 274 26.09 28.46 -17.95
N SER A 275 26.79 27.83 -18.90
CA SER A 275 26.76 28.14 -20.33
C SER A 275 26.47 26.86 -21.14
N PRO A 276 25.19 26.44 -21.20
CA PRO A 276 24.75 25.29 -21.99
C PRO A 276 24.97 25.53 -23.49
N VAL A 277 25.21 24.45 -24.23
CA VAL A 277 25.42 24.48 -25.69
C VAL A 277 24.13 24.20 -26.45
N LEU A 278 23.24 23.38 -25.88
CA LEU A 278 22.04 22.91 -26.59
C LEU A 278 20.90 23.92 -26.63
N LEU A 279 20.73 24.69 -25.57
CA LEU A 279 19.68 25.68 -25.36
C LEU A 279 20.32 26.90 -24.69
N SER A 280 19.73 28.09 -24.82
CA SER A 280 20.16 29.24 -24.03
C SER A 280 19.88 29.01 -22.54
N LYS A 281 20.69 29.63 -21.67
CA LYS A 281 20.52 29.52 -20.22
C LYS A 281 19.11 29.88 -19.72
N PRO A 282 18.44 30.96 -20.22
CA PRO A 282 17.06 31.24 -19.84
C PRO A 282 16.07 30.12 -20.21
N THR A 283 16.27 29.46 -21.35
CA THR A 283 15.41 28.34 -21.76
C THR A 283 15.67 27.11 -20.89
N VAL A 284 16.94 26.80 -20.58
CA VAL A 284 17.29 25.74 -19.63
C VAL A 284 16.67 26.02 -18.26
N ASP A 285 16.75 27.26 -17.76
CA ASP A 285 16.12 27.61 -16.48
C ASP A 285 14.60 27.38 -16.52
N HIS A 286 13.94 27.68 -17.65
CA HIS A 286 12.52 27.42 -17.85
C HIS A 286 12.19 25.92 -17.87
N VAL A 287 13.09 25.04 -18.33
CA VAL A 287 12.90 23.58 -18.23
C VAL A 287 12.67 23.16 -16.78
N PHE A 288 13.35 23.81 -15.84
CA PHE A 288 13.30 23.52 -14.42
C PHE A 288 12.33 24.42 -13.62
N THR A 289 11.34 25.05 -14.28
CA THR A 289 10.27 25.75 -13.55
C THR A 289 8.95 24.98 -13.55
N PRO A 290 8.16 25.08 -12.46
CA PRO A 290 6.84 24.48 -12.38
C PRO A 290 5.90 24.96 -13.49
N GLN A 291 5.34 24.01 -14.25
CA GLN A 291 4.43 24.31 -15.36
C GLN A 291 2.95 24.30 -14.98
N PHE A 292 2.59 23.68 -13.86
CA PHE A 292 1.21 23.68 -13.37
C PHE A 292 1.04 24.55 -12.14
N ALA A 293 0.04 25.44 -12.18
CA ALA A 293 -0.32 26.28 -11.05
C ALA A 293 -0.81 25.44 -9.86
N SER A 294 -0.52 25.91 -8.64
CA SER A 294 -1.02 25.31 -7.42
C SER A 294 -2.55 25.21 -7.44
N GLY A 295 -3.08 24.03 -7.09
CA GLY A 295 -4.52 23.76 -7.09
C GLY A 295 -5.16 23.50 -8.46
N SER A 296 -4.42 23.63 -9.56
CA SER A 296 -4.93 23.30 -10.90
C SER A 296 -5.31 21.81 -11.02
N PRO A 297 -6.33 21.46 -11.83
CA PRO A 297 -6.69 20.06 -12.08
C PRO A 297 -5.50 19.23 -12.57
N ALA A 298 -4.72 19.74 -13.53
CA ALA A 298 -3.53 19.06 -14.04
C ALA A 298 -2.49 18.76 -12.94
N LEU A 299 -2.24 19.67 -11.99
CA LEU A 299 -1.34 19.40 -10.87
C LEU A 299 -1.91 18.36 -9.91
N ARG A 300 -3.23 18.36 -9.67
CA ARG A 300 -3.88 17.35 -8.83
C ARG A 300 -3.78 15.97 -9.48
N ASP A 301 -4.05 15.88 -10.77
CA ASP A 301 -3.99 14.63 -11.52
C ASP A 301 -2.55 14.13 -11.66
N LEU A 302 -1.58 15.01 -11.90
CA LEU A 302 -0.15 14.67 -11.85
C LEU A 302 0.26 14.08 -10.49
N ARG A 303 -0.29 14.58 -9.38
CA ARG A 303 0.03 14.07 -8.04
C ARG A 303 -0.70 12.78 -7.72
N ALA A 304 -1.90 12.58 -8.26
CA ALA A 304 -2.71 11.37 -8.05
C ALA A 304 -2.30 10.21 -8.96
N LEU A 305 -2.03 10.48 -10.23
CA LEU A 305 -1.69 9.49 -11.27
C LEU A 305 -0.18 9.37 -11.50
N GLY A 306 0.58 10.38 -11.09
CA GLY A 306 2.03 10.36 -11.21
C GLY A 306 2.71 9.35 -10.30
N GLU A 307 2.01 8.66 -9.38
CA GLU A 307 2.59 7.61 -8.51
C GLU A 307 3.43 6.61 -9.30
N PHE A 308 2.99 6.22 -10.50
CA PHE A 308 3.79 5.40 -11.42
C PHE A 308 5.10 6.06 -11.89
N ALA A 309 5.07 7.37 -12.19
CA ALA A 309 6.26 8.14 -12.56
C ALA A 309 7.17 8.48 -11.36
N TYR A 310 6.60 8.65 -10.16
CA TYR A 310 7.30 8.91 -8.90
C TYR A 310 8.01 7.66 -8.38
N GLN A 311 7.34 6.50 -8.45
CA GLN A 311 7.90 5.17 -8.19
C GLN A 311 8.97 4.75 -9.20
N CYS A 312 9.25 5.55 -10.24
CA CYS A 312 10.43 5.34 -11.08
C CYS A 312 11.59 6.28 -10.72
N SER A 313 11.40 7.39 -9.99
CA SER A 313 12.36 8.51 -9.97
C SER A 313 13.11 8.80 -8.67
N LEU A 314 12.62 8.42 -7.48
CA LEU A 314 13.22 8.86 -6.20
C LEU A 314 13.40 7.71 -5.19
N ASP A 315 12.31 7.11 -4.77
CA ASP A 315 12.21 5.85 -4.00
C ASP A 315 10.74 5.36 -4.03
N ASP A 316 10.46 4.22 -3.40
CA ASP A 316 9.09 3.69 -3.29
C ASP A 316 8.15 4.53 -2.38
N SER A 317 8.64 5.60 -1.74
CA SER A 317 7.92 6.42 -0.76
C SER A 317 7.72 7.86 -1.24
N MET A 318 6.46 8.17 -1.58
CA MET A 318 6.02 9.51 -1.97
C MET A 318 5.96 10.53 -0.82
N GLU A 319 6.23 10.10 0.41
CA GLU A 319 6.10 10.93 1.60
C GLU A 319 7.05 12.15 1.56
N GLY A 320 6.47 13.35 1.69
CA GLY A 320 7.21 14.61 1.66
C GLY A 320 7.64 15.08 0.26
N VAL A 321 7.43 14.28 -0.79
CA VAL A 321 7.71 14.69 -2.17
C VAL A 321 6.66 15.69 -2.64
N ILE A 322 7.08 16.91 -2.94
CA ILE A 322 6.24 17.91 -3.59
C ILE A 322 6.72 18.05 -5.02
N ALA A 323 5.90 17.61 -5.97
CA ALA A 323 6.26 17.60 -7.38
C ALA A 323 5.29 18.41 -8.25
N ASN A 324 5.85 18.82 -9.39
CA ASN A 324 5.24 19.49 -10.51
C ASN A 324 5.83 18.92 -11.81
N GLN A 325 5.44 19.47 -12.95
CA GLN A 325 5.99 19.12 -14.25
C GLN A 325 6.90 20.26 -14.73
N GLY A 326 8.07 19.93 -15.26
CA GLY A 326 8.94 20.82 -16.04
C GLY A 326 8.76 20.62 -17.55
N LEU A 327 9.51 21.35 -18.38
CA LEU A 327 9.46 21.22 -19.84
C LEU A 327 10.34 20.05 -20.32
N GLY A 328 9.89 18.83 -20.03
CA GLY A 328 10.54 17.59 -20.48
C GLY A 328 10.72 16.52 -19.41
N GLY A 329 10.29 16.78 -18.17
CA GLY A 329 10.36 15.81 -17.10
C GLY A 329 9.65 16.26 -15.85
N LEU A 330 9.53 15.33 -14.90
CA LEU A 330 9.02 15.62 -13.57
C LEU A 330 9.96 16.58 -12.83
N LEU A 331 9.38 17.54 -12.09
CA LEU A 331 10.11 18.53 -11.31
C LEU A 331 9.78 18.38 -9.84
N VAL A 332 10.79 18.09 -9.02
CA VAL A 332 10.66 18.11 -7.56
C VAL A 332 10.86 19.55 -7.07
N GLU A 333 9.84 20.11 -6.43
CA GLU A 333 9.83 21.52 -6.02
C GLU A 333 10.56 21.77 -4.70
N LYS A 334 10.69 20.72 -3.87
CA LYS A 334 11.34 20.78 -2.57
C LYS A 334 12.22 19.58 -2.34
N ASP A 335 13.27 19.83 -1.60
CA ASP A 335 14.19 18.81 -1.14
C ASP A 335 13.49 17.77 -0.26
N VAL A 336 13.84 16.50 -0.48
CA VAL A 336 13.29 15.36 0.25
C VAL A 336 14.38 14.81 1.17
N ALA A 337 14.13 14.80 2.48
CA ALA A 337 15.07 14.31 3.48
C ALA A 337 14.71 12.88 3.90
N ARG A 338 15.63 11.93 3.73
CA ARG A 338 15.54 10.57 4.29
C ARG A 338 16.84 10.18 5.01
N ASP A 339 16.70 9.41 6.07
CA ASP A 339 17.83 9.00 6.93
C ASP A 339 18.59 7.79 6.40
N ASN A 340 17.96 6.95 5.59
CA ASN A 340 18.54 5.69 5.14
C ASN A 340 19.27 5.79 3.79
N TYR A 341 19.49 6.99 3.25
CA TYR A 341 20.03 7.16 1.90
C TYR A 341 21.56 6.91 1.79
N PHE A 342 21.97 6.06 0.84
CA PHE A 342 23.36 5.77 0.45
C PHE A 342 24.16 7.05 0.16
N ARG A 343 25.39 7.07 0.68
CA ARG A 343 26.37 8.13 0.43
C ARG A 343 27.72 7.50 0.08
N PRO A 344 28.18 7.58 -1.18
CA PRO A 344 29.57 7.28 -1.51
C PRO A 344 30.51 8.13 -0.67
N ALA A 345 31.64 7.59 -0.22
CA ALA A 345 32.61 8.28 0.64
C ALA A 345 33.20 9.58 0.02
N VAL A 346 33.08 9.77 -1.29
CA VAL A 346 33.54 10.96 -2.02
C VAL A 346 32.49 12.09 -2.03
N MET A 347 31.24 11.82 -1.63
CA MET A 347 30.13 12.78 -1.59
C MET A 347 30.03 13.56 -0.27
N HIS A 348 31.10 13.64 0.53
CA HIS A 348 31.11 14.42 1.77
C HIS A 348 30.93 15.94 1.58
N GLU A 349 31.05 16.45 0.34
CA GLU A 349 31.07 17.89 0.04
C GLU A 349 30.09 18.36 -1.05
N LEU A 350 29.22 17.50 -1.58
CA LEU A 350 28.34 17.85 -2.70
C LEU A 350 26.86 17.68 -2.37
N SER A 351 26.07 18.72 -2.68
CA SER A 351 24.63 18.79 -2.46
C SER A 351 23.90 18.59 -3.80
N ASN A 352 22.79 17.82 -3.86
CA ASN A 352 21.72 17.73 -4.92
C ASN A 352 21.92 16.92 -6.18
N ILE A 353 20.93 16.07 -6.47
CA ILE A 353 20.95 15.12 -7.58
C ILE A 353 19.57 15.05 -8.28
N PHE A 354 19.52 15.25 -9.59
CA PHE A 354 18.36 14.89 -10.43
C PHE A 354 18.54 13.47 -10.99
N PHE A 355 17.47 12.68 -11.10
CA PHE A 355 17.55 11.30 -11.61
C PHE A 355 16.82 11.09 -12.95
N PHE A 356 17.44 10.33 -13.85
CA PHE A 356 16.77 9.61 -14.92
C PHE A 356 16.92 8.09 -14.63
N PHE A 357 15.80 7.38 -14.47
CA PHE A 357 15.77 5.96 -14.12
C PHE A 357 14.99 5.14 -15.16
N LEU A 358 15.52 3.97 -15.48
CA LEU A 358 14.75 2.77 -15.80
C LEU A 358 15.19 1.71 -14.76
N ALA A 359 14.26 1.40 -13.84
CA ALA A 359 14.31 0.54 -12.63
C ALA A 359 15.10 1.03 -11.39
N MET A 360 14.45 0.94 -10.20
CA MET A 360 14.80 1.48 -8.87
C MET A 360 15.67 0.54 -7.98
N PRO A 361 16.19 0.95 -6.79
CA PRO A 361 16.55 2.29 -6.29
C PRO A 361 18.02 2.39 -5.77
N SER A 362 18.62 3.59 -5.79
CA SER A 362 19.53 4.03 -4.71
C SER A 362 19.59 5.56 -4.56
N GLN A 363 18.78 6.02 -3.62
CA GLN A 363 19.17 6.86 -2.49
C GLN A 363 20.27 7.91 -2.68
N SER A 364 19.90 9.20 -2.66
CA SER A 364 20.77 10.30 -2.22
C SER A 364 19.96 11.56 -1.86
N ARG A 365 20.57 12.45 -1.06
CA ARG A 365 19.92 13.64 -0.45
C ARG A 365 19.73 14.81 -1.42
N LEU A 366 18.70 15.63 -1.18
CA LEU A 366 18.45 16.91 -1.86
C LEU A 366 18.62 18.11 -0.88
N SER A 367 19.36 19.17 -1.28
CA SER A 367 19.24 20.61 -0.90
C SER A 367 19.90 21.63 -1.88
N ARG A 368 19.17 22.18 -2.89
CA ARG A 368 19.56 23.02 -4.10
C ARG A 368 21.04 23.15 -4.62
N SER A 369 21.35 22.69 -5.88
CA SER A 369 22.53 22.91 -6.83
C SER A 369 23.27 21.68 -7.50
N SER A 370 23.49 21.67 -8.83
CA SER A 370 24.66 21.15 -9.65
C SER A 370 24.99 19.66 -10.01
N VAL A 371 24.20 18.60 -9.74
CA VAL A 371 24.55 17.20 -10.14
C VAL A 371 23.35 16.42 -10.74
N LEU A 372 23.58 15.55 -11.75
CA LEU A 372 22.59 14.65 -12.38
C LEU A 372 23.06 13.18 -12.34
N ALA A 373 22.15 12.27 -11.99
CA ALA A 373 22.34 10.82 -11.93
C ALA A 373 21.51 10.10 -13.01
N LEU A 374 22.12 9.09 -13.65
CA LEU A 374 21.50 8.23 -14.65
C LEU A 374 21.80 6.76 -14.32
N GLY A 375 20.74 5.98 -14.09
CA GLY A 375 20.82 4.52 -13.98
C GLY A 375 20.04 3.87 -15.12
N LEU A 376 20.73 3.06 -15.94
CA LEU A 376 20.08 2.19 -16.92
C LEU A 376 20.16 0.73 -16.46
N ALA A 377 19.01 0.17 -16.12
CA ALA A 377 18.82 -1.27 -15.96
C ALA A 377 17.72 -1.74 -16.92
N ALA A 378 17.94 -2.89 -17.56
CA ALA A 378 16.91 -3.54 -18.37
C ALA A 378 15.98 -4.33 -17.45
N THR A 379 14.71 -3.92 -17.35
CA THR A 379 13.68 -4.65 -16.63
C THR A 379 12.48 -4.93 -17.52
N GLY A 380 12.04 -6.18 -17.56
CA GLY A 380 10.65 -6.49 -17.90
C GLY A 380 9.70 -5.91 -16.85
N SER A 381 8.50 -5.52 -17.26
CA SER A 381 7.45 -5.02 -16.38
C SER A 381 7.24 -5.96 -15.19
N PHE A 382 7.52 -5.48 -13.97
CA PHE A 382 7.17 -6.19 -12.75
C PHE A 382 5.70 -5.91 -12.44
N VAL A 383 4.86 -6.94 -12.56
CA VAL A 383 3.78 -7.11 -11.58
C VAL A 383 4.42 -7.98 -10.49
N ALA A 384 4.65 -7.44 -9.30
CA ALA A 384 5.11 -8.25 -8.19
C ALA A 384 4.05 -9.35 -7.92
N ALA A 385 4.48 -10.62 -7.89
CA ALA A 385 3.59 -11.73 -7.58
C ALA A 385 3.07 -11.57 -6.14
N ALA A 386 1.75 -11.66 -5.95
CA ALA A 386 1.15 -11.55 -4.62
C ALA A 386 1.22 -12.92 -3.88
N PRO A 387 0.89 -12.99 -2.57
CA PRO A 387 1.09 -14.20 -1.77
C PRO A 387 0.54 -15.49 -2.39
N CYS A 388 -0.67 -15.47 -2.95
CA CYS A 388 -1.25 -16.66 -3.54
C CYS A 388 -0.72 -17.00 -4.94
N ASP A 389 -0.17 -16.03 -5.67
CA ASP A 389 0.58 -16.31 -6.90
C ASP A 389 1.89 -17.05 -6.56
N ILE A 390 2.56 -16.64 -5.48
CA ILE A 390 3.79 -17.27 -4.98
C ILE A 390 3.50 -18.69 -4.48
N TYR A 391 2.43 -18.89 -3.71
CA TYR A 391 2.02 -20.22 -3.25
C TYR A 391 1.65 -21.15 -4.41
N ALA A 392 0.95 -20.64 -5.43
CA ALA A 392 0.65 -21.41 -6.64
C ALA A 392 1.93 -21.79 -7.41
N ALA A 393 2.88 -20.88 -7.57
CA ALA A 393 4.18 -21.16 -8.19
C ALA A 393 5.03 -22.17 -7.39
N GLY A 394 4.78 -22.27 -6.08
CA GLY A 394 5.38 -23.27 -5.19
C GLY A 394 4.64 -24.61 -5.11
N ASP A 395 3.69 -24.88 -6.03
CA ASP A 395 2.84 -26.09 -6.07
C ASP A 395 2.01 -26.33 -4.80
N THR A 396 1.74 -25.28 -4.03
CA THR A 396 0.89 -25.32 -2.83
C THR A 396 -0.13 -24.19 -2.86
N PRO A 397 -1.07 -24.19 -3.83
CA PRO A 397 -1.95 -23.05 -4.08
C PRO A 397 -2.90 -22.78 -2.91
N CYS A 398 -3.27 -21.51 -2.75
CA CYS A 398 -4.28 -21.10 -1.78
C CYS A 398 -5.63 -21.77 -2.05
N ILE A 399 -6.26 -22.28 -1.00
CA ILE A 399 -7.66 -22.74 -0.97
C ILE A 399 -8.59 -21.72 -0.32
N ALA A 400 -8.04 -20.80 0.46
CA ALA A 400 -8.75 -19.66 0.99
C ALA A 400 -7.76 -18.50 1.18
N ALA A 401 -8.18 -17.29 0.81
CA ALA A 401 -7.34 -16.10 0.86
C ALA A 401 -8.15 -14.91 1.40
N HIS A 402 -7.87 -14.50 2.64
CA HIS A 402 -8.64 -13.50 3.38
C HIS A 402 -7.79 -12.28 3.68
N SER A 403 -8.29 -11.09 3.35
CA SER A 403 -7.67 -9.84 3.75
C SER A 403 -8.69 -8.72 3.65
N THR A 404 -8.65 -7.80 4.61
CA THR A 404 -9.38 -6.53 4.53
C THR A 404 -8.47 -5.38 4.09
N THR A 405 -7.18 -5.64 3.90
CA THR A 405 -6.17 -4.61 3.63
C THR A 405 -5.73 -4.57 2.18
N ARG A 406 -5.56 -5.71 1.50
CA ARG A 406 -5.11 -5.78 0.10
C ARG A 406 -5.56 -7.05 -0.61
N ALA A 407 -5.42 -7.04 -1.93
CA ALA A 407 -5.49 -8.25 -2.73
C ALA A 407 -4.28 -9.17 -2.47
N LEU A 408 -4.52 -10.48 -2.47
CA LEU A 408 -3.55 -11.56 -2.26
C LEU A 408 -3.24 -12.33 -3.55
N TYR A 409 -3.88 -11.95 -4.66
CA TYR A 409 -3.51 -12.29 -6.03
C TYR A 409 -3.28 -11.00 -6.81
N SER A 410 -2.22 -10.95 -7.61
CA SER A 410 -1.82 -9.78 -8.39
C SER A 410 -2.89 -9.28 -9.37
N LYS A 411 -3.81 -10.16 -9.79
CA LYS A 411 -4.90 -9.84 -10.72
C LYS A 411 -6.27 -9.67 -10.05
N TYR A 412 -6.35 -9.79 -8.73
CA TYR A 412 -7.64 -9.75 -8.03
C TYR A 412 -8.23 -8.34 -8.02
N THR A 413 -9.49 -8.22 -8.45
CA THR A 413 -10.28 -6.97 -8.47
C THR A 413 -11.61 -7.10 -7.73
N GLY A 414 -11.90 -8.28 -7.15
CA GLY A 414 -13.15 -8.56 -6.46
C GLY A 414 -13.28 -7.82 -5.13
N ALA A 415 -14.38 -8.07 -4.42
CA ALA A 415 -14.58 -7.52 -3.09
C ALA A 415 -13.66 -8.20 -2.07
N LEU A 416 -12.92 -7.42 -1.27
CA LEU A 416 -12.10 -7.90 -0.17
C LEU A 416 -12.93 -8.21 1.07
N TYR A 417 -13.89 -7.33 1.39
CA TYR A 417 -14.78 -7.49 2.52
C TYR A 417 -16.06 -6.68 2.36
N GLN A 418 -17.06 -6.99 3.18
CA GLN A 418 -18.32 -6.28 3.25
C GLN A 418 -18.42 -5.50 4.57
N VAL A 419 -18.92 -4.27 4.47
CA VAL A 419 -19.18 -3.38 5.61
C VAL A 419 -20.67 -3.12 5.72
N LYS A 420 -21.21 -3.17 6.94
CA LYS A 420 -22.59 -2.79 7.27
C LYS A 420 -22.60 -1.57 8.18
N ARG A 421 -23.37 -0.55 7.84
CA ARG A 421 -23.49 0.66 8.68
C ARG A 421 -24.68 0.61 9.63
N GLY A 422 -24.51 1.13 10.83
CA GLY A 422 -25.53 1.10 11.89
C GLY A 422 -26.70 2.07 11.67
N SER A 423 -26.56 3.07 10.80
CA SER A 423 -27.60 4.08 10.56
C SER A 423 -28.87 3.52 9.91
N ASP A 424 -28.71 2.57 8.99
CA ASP A 424 -29.82 2.02 8.19
C ASP A 424 -29.65 0.54 7.82
N ASN A 425 -28.64 -0.14 8.40
CA ASN A 425 -28.33 -1.54 8.15
C ASN A 425 -27.95 -1.89 6.70
N THR A 426 -27.71 -0.90 5.83
CA THR A 426 -27.25 -1.16 4.46
C THR A 426 -25.80 -1.63 4.46
N THR A 427 -25.40 -2.29 3.37
CA THR A 427 -24.05 -2.83 3.18
C THR A 427 -23.37 -2.27 1.93
N ILE A 428 -22.04 -2.27 1.96
CA ILE A 428 -21.18 -2.03 0.79
C ILE A 428 -20.04 -3.05 0.77
N ASN A 429 -19.62 -3.45 -0.42
CA ASN A 429 -18.42 -4.24 -0.62
C ASN A 429 -17.23 -3.32 -0.89
N ILE A 430 -16.11 -3.54 -0.20
CA ILE A 430 -14.87 -2.81 -0.40
C ILE A 430 -13.94 -3.66 -1.26
N ALA A 431 -13.62 -3.17 -2.46
CA ALA A 431 -12.67 -3.79 -3.38
C ALA A 431 -11.29 -3.10 -3.30
N PRO A 432 -10.23 -3.70 -3.88
CA PRO A 432 -8.96 -3.01 -4.11
C PRO A 432 -9.14 -1.75 -4.97
N LYS A 433 -8.29 -0.75 -4.80
CA LYS A 433 -8.27 0.44 -5.68
C LYS A 433 -7.86 0.12 -7.13
N SER A 434 -7.08 -0.94 -7.30
CA SER A 434 -6.59 -1.46 -8.57
C SER A 434 -6.39 -2.97 -8.45
N ALA A 435 -6.28 -3.69 -9.56
CA ALA A 435 -5.96 -5.12 -9.54
C ALA A 435 -4.70 -5.38 -8.69
N GLY A 436 -4.77 -6.35 -7.77
CA GLY A 436 -3.65 -6.67 -6.87
C GLY A 436 -3.32 -5.59 -5.83
N GLY A 437 -4.13 -4.52 -5.72
CA GLY A 437 -3.83 -3.35 -4.91
C GLY A 437 -4.37 -3.39 -3.47
N VAL A 438 -4.16 -2.26 -2.78
CA VAL A 438 -4.68 -1.99 -1.43
C VAL A 438 -6.19 -1.69 -1.48
N ALA A 439 -6.91 -2.03 -0.41
CA ALA A 439 -8.33 -1.77 -0.23
C ALA A 439 -8.70 -0.28 -0.45
N ASN A 440 -9.87 -0.03 -1.05
CA ASN A 440 -10.41 1.32 -1.19
C ASN A 440 -11.02 1.82 0.13
N SER A 441 -10.16 2.14 1.11
CA SER A 441 -10.59 2.61 2.43
C SER A 441 -11.38 3.93 2.37
N ALA A 442 -11.20 4.74 1.33
CA ALA A 442 -11.96 5.98 1.14
C ALA A 442 -13.45 5.70 0.89
N ALA A 443 -13.78 4.60 0.19
CA ALA A 443 -15.17 4.16 0.02
C ALA A 443 -15.80 3.77 1.36
N GLN A 444 -15.06 3.05 2.22
CA GLN A 444 -15.50 2.75 3.58
C GLN A 444 -15.70 4.03 4.41
N ASP A 445 -14.71 4.93 4.43
CA ASP A 445 -14.77 6.18 5.20
C ASP A 445 -16.00 7.01 4.82
N SER A 446 -16.29 7.12 3.52
CA SER A 446 -17.48 7.80 3.01
C SER A 446 -18.77 7.07 3.40
N PHE A 447 -18.81 5.74 3.30
CA PHE A 447 -20.00 4.94 3.60
C PHE A 447 -20.36 4.98 5.10
N CYS A 448 -19.35 4.99 5.95
CA CYS A 448 -19.45 4.99 7.42
C CYS A 448 -19.54 6.38 8.03
N SER A 449 -19.49 7.44 7.23
CA SER A 449 -19.54 8.82 7.70
C SER A 449 -20.80 9.10 8.52
N GLY A 450 -20.64 9.68 9.71
CA GLY A 450 -21.75 10.00 10.61
C GLY A 450 -22.44 8.79 11.23
N THR A 451 -21.82 7.61 11.23
CA THR A 451 -22.38 6.41 11.85
C THR A 451 -21.28 5.43 12.26
N THR A 452 -21.67 4.25 12.73
CA THR A 452 -20.79 3.13 13.07
C THR A 452 -20.84 2.07 11.96
N CYS A 453 -19.78 1.27 11.84
CA CYS A 453 -19.69 0.23 10.83
C CYS A 453 -19.09 -1.06 11.38
N LEU A 454 -19.63 -2.19 10.92
CA LEU A 454 -19.17 -3.54 11.22
C LEU A 454 -18.69 -4.23 9.93
N ILE A 455 -17.66 -5.05 10.03
CA ILE A 455 -17.21 -5.93 8.94
C ILE A 455 -18.08 -7.19 9.00
N THR A 456 -18.98 -7.40 8.04
CA THR A 456 -19.91 -8.54 8.04
C THR A 456 -19.35 -9.78 7.37
N ILE A 457 -18.52 -9.59 6.34
CA ILE A 457 -17.92 -10.67 5.57
C ILE A 457 -16.47 -10.29 5.28
N VAL A 458 -15.53 -11.22 5.50
CA VAL A 458 -14.19 -11.16 4.90
C VAL A 458 -14.19 -12.15 3.74
N TYR A 459 -14.13 -11.64 2.52
CA TYR A 459 -14.27 -12.47 1.33
C TYR A 459 -13.01 -13.30 1.09
N ASP A 460 -13.25 -14.45 0.48
CA ASP A 460 -12.20 -15.36 -0.01
C ASP A 460 -11.88 -14.97 -1.46
N GLN A 461 -10.62 -14.61 -1.69
CA GLN A 461 -10.13 -14.15 -2.98
C GLN A 461 -9.77 -15.30 -3.93
N SER A 462 -9.70 -16.55 -3.44
CA SER A 462 -9.26 -17.71 -4.22
C SER A 462 -10.25 -18.16 -5.30
N GLY A 463 -11.48 -17.63 -5.27
CA GLY A 463 -12.57 -18.04 -6.16
C GLY A 463 -13.31 -19.31 -5.69
N ARG A 464 -13.02 -19.81 -4.49
CA ARG A 464 -13.67 -21.00 -3.90
C ARG A 464 -14.84 -20.66 -2.98
N GLU A 465 -15.12 -19.38 -2.81
CA GLU A 465 -16.23 -18.87 -1.98
C GLU A 465 -16.14 -19.26 -0.50
N ASN A 466 -14.92 -19.48 0.01
CA ASN A 466 -14.66 -19.83 1.40
C ASN A 466 -14.74 -18.61 2.34
N HIS A 467 -15.72 -17.75 2.14
CA HIS A 467 -15.87 -16.47 2.83
C HIS A 467 -16.05 -16.66 4.34
N LEU A 468 -15.44 -15.77 5.11
CA LEU A 468 -15.61 -15.72 6.55
C LEU A 468 -16.77 -14.80 6.93
N THR A 469 -17.72 -15.33 7.71
CA THR A 469 -18.92 -14.62 8.18
C THR A 469 -19.03 -14.71 9.69
N GLN A 470 -20.03 -14.05 10.30
CA GLN A 470 -20.25 -14.08 11.75
C GLN A 470 -20.24 -15.51 12.28
N ALA A 471 -19.41 -15.79 13.28
CA ALA A 471 -19.30 -17.13 13.83
C ALA A 471 -20.59 -17.54 14.59
N PRO A 472 -21.16 -18.72 14.26
CA PRO A 472 -22.30 -19.29 14.97
C PRO A 472 -21.89 -19.89 16.33
N PRO A 473 -22.84 -20.11 17.26
CA PRO A 473 -22.57 -20.80 18.52
C PRO A 473 -22.02 -22.22 18.31
N GLY A 474 -21.28 -22.70 19.30
CA GLY A 474 -20.69 -24.03 19.34
C GLY A 474 -20.72 -24.63 20.73
N GLY A 475 -19.59 -25.21 21.16
CA GLY A 475 -19.37 -25.63 22.55
C GLY A 475 -19.51 -24.46 23.52
N PHE A 476 -19.13 -23.26 23.06
CA PHE A 476 -19.38 -21.99 23.74
C PHE A 476 -20.32 -21.08 22.94
N ASN A 477 -21.12 -20.29 23.66
CA ASN A 477 -21.96 -19.26 23.06
C ASN A 477 -21.20 -17.95 22.95
N GLY A 478 -21.41 -17.26 21.84
CA GLY A 478 -21.08 -15.86 21.67
C GLY A 478 -22.00 -14.92 22.44
N PRO A 479 -21.56 -13.66 22.63
CA PRO A 479 -22.31 -12.66 23.37
C PRO A 479 -23.43 -12.00 22.56
N GLU A 480 -23.51 -12.22 21.24
CA GLU A 480 -24.57 -11.69 20.40
C GLU A 480 -25.85 -12.53 20.49
N SER A 481 -26.91 -12.00 19.89
CA SER A 481 -28.22 -12.64 19.85
C SER A 481 -28.13 -14.09 19.34
N ASN A 482 -28.84 -15.00 20.00
CA ASN A 482 -28.84 -16.45 19.70
C ASN A 482 -27.48 -17.14 19.87
N GLY A 483 -26.55 -16.55 20.63
CA GLY A 483 -25.24 -17.15 20.91
C GLY A 483 -24.24 -17.01 19.77
N TYR A 484 -24.51 -16.16 18.78
CA TYR A 484 -23.50 -15.79 17.78
C TYR A 484 -22.39 -14.97 18.42
N ASP A 485 -21.23 -14.97 17.80
CA ASP A 485 -20.17 -14.04 18.18
C ASP A 485 -20.42 -12.64 17.62
N ASN A 486 -19.76 -11.64 18.18
CA ASN A 486 -19.76 -10.28 17.65
C ASN A 486 -19.11 -10.22 16.26
N LEU A 487 -19.51 -9.23 15.47
CA LEU A 487 -18.75 -8.76 14.31
C LEU A 487 -17.76 -7.66 14.73
N ALA A 488 -16.62 -7.58 14.05
CA ALA A 488 -15.60 -6.57 14.31
C ALA A 488 -16.01 -5.18 13.79
N GLY A 489 -15.59 -4.13 14.51
CA GLY A 489 -15.74 -2.75 14.06
C GLY A 489 -14.80 -2.41 12.91
N ALA A 490 -15.30 -1.76 11.86
CA ALA A 490 -14.55 -1.54 10.62
C ALA A 490 -13.39 -0.52 10.72
N ILE A 491 -13.23 0.15 11.86
CA ILE A 491 -12.22 1.21 12.07
C ILE A 491 -11.27 0.92 13.25
N GLY A 492 -11.29 -0.30 13.79
CA GLY A 492 -10.51 -0.69 14.97
C GLY A 492 -9.01 -0.83 14.72
N ALA A 493 -8.62 -1.23 13.50
CA ALA A 493 -7.22 -1.47 13.15
C ALA A 493 -6.79 -0.69 11.88
N PRO A 494 -6.76 0.66 11.92
CA PRO A 494 -6.29 1.45 10.80
C PRO A 494 -4.77 1.24 10.60
N VAL A 495 -4.37 1.03 9.35
CA VAL A 495 -2.97 0.87 8.94
C VAL A 495 -2.72 1.58 7.62
N THR A 496 -1.45 1.66 7.22
CA THR A 496 -1.07 1.96 5.84
C THR A 496 -0.25 0.84 5.26
N LEU A 497 -0.47 0.53 3.99
CA LEU A 497 0.37 -0.34 3.17
C LEU A 497 1.01 0.52 2.10
N ASN A 498 2.33 0.66 2.15
CA ASN A 498 3.09 1.58 1.31
C ASN A 498 2.47 3.00 1.24
N GLY A 499 2.10 3.54 2.40
CA GLY A 499 1.46 4.86 2.54
C GLY A 499 -0.04 4.91 2.23
N GLN A 500 -0.64 3.84 1.69
CA GLN A 500 -2.07 3.80 1.40
C GLN A 500 -2.85 3.27 2.60
N LYS A 501 -3.82 4.08 3.08
CA LYS A 501 -4.68 3.71 4.20
C LYS A 501 -5.50 2.45 3.90
N ALA A 502 -5.61 1.58 4.90
CA ALA A 502 -6.45 0.40 4.93
C ALA A 502 -6.92 0.09 6.37
N TYR A 503 -7.78 -0.91 6.53
CA TYR A 503 -8.29 -1.34 7.82
C TYR A 503 -8.12 -2.85 7.98
N GLY A 504 -7.53 -3.28 9.10
CA GLY A 504 -7.55 -4.67 9.54
C GLY A 504 -8.82 -5.02 10.33
N VAL A 505 -8.94 -6.29 10.72
CA VAL A 505 -10.02 -6.83 11.56
C VAL A 505 -9.55 -6.82 13.01
N PHE A 506 -10.05 -5.87 13.80
CA PHE A 506 -9.77 -5.81 15.25
C PHE A 506 -10.77 -6.70 16.00
N VAL A 507 -10.29 -7.81 16.55
CA VAL A 507 -11.08 -8.81 17.28
C VAL A 507 -10.98 -8.51 18.77
N SER A 508 -12.06 -7.99 19.35
CA SER A 508 -12.24 -7.89 20.81
C SER A 508 -12.82 -9.19 21.37
N PRO A 509 -12.69 -9.49 22.67
CA PRO A 509 -13.29 -10.69 23.26
C PRO A 509 -14.78 -10.83 22.91
N GLY A 510 -15.14 -12.04 22.48
CA GLY A 510 -16.46 -12.42 21.98
C GLY A 510 -16.69 -12.12 20.49
N THR A 511 -15.66 -11.77 19.73
CA THR A 511 -15.74 -11.51 18.26
C THR A 511 -15.16 -12.70 17.51
N GLY A 512 -15.85 -13.17 16.46
CA GLY A 512 -15.43 -14.36 15.74
C GLY A 512 -15.97 -14.42 14.32
N TYR A 513 -15.17 -14.97 13.42
CA TYR A 513 -15.61 -15.30 12.07
C TYR A 513 -15.38 -16.77 11.76
N ARG A 514 -16.28 -17.35 10.96
CA ARG A 514 -16.24 -18.78 10.63
C ARG A 514 -16.81 -19.10 9.26
N ASN A 515 -16.36 -20.22 8.70
CA ASN A 515 -17.00 -20.95 7.62
C ASN A 515 -16.89 -22.47 7.86
N ASN A 516 -18.03 -23.15 8.02
CA ASN A 516 -18.08 -24.61 8.25
C ASN A 516 -18.23 -25.44 6.97
N LYS A 517 -18.42 -24.79 5.82
CA LYS A 517 -18.72 -25.45 4.54
C LYS A 517 -17.70 -25.01 3.50
N VAL A 518 -16.48 -25.48 3.69
CA VAL A 518 -15.31 -25.00 2.97
C VAL A 518 -14.99 -25.93 1.81
N SER A 519 -14.71 -25.34 0.65
CA SER A 519 -14.37 -26.05 -0.57
C SER A 519 -12.85 -26.22 -0.71
N GLY A 520 -12.38 -27.47 -0.62
CA GLY A 520 -11.00 -27.85 -0.90
C GLY A 520 -10.00 -27.65 0.25
N SER A 521 -10.47 -27.43 1.47
CA SER A 521 -9.62 -27.48 2.66
C SER A 521 -9.04 -28.87 2.88
N ALA A 522 -7.89 -28.96 3.54
CA ALA A 522 -7.31 -30.25 3.91
C ALA A 522 -8.15 -30.92 5.00
N THR A 523 -8.34 -32.23 4.87
CA THR A 523 -9.07 -33.06 5.85
C THR A 523 -8.28 -34.30 6.23
N GLY A 524 -8.58 -34.87 7.40
CA GLY A 524 -7.80 -35.96 7.98
C GLY A 524 -6.34 -35.56 8.12
N ASP A 525 -5.45 -36.38 7.56
CA ASP A 525 -4.00 -36.17 7.62
C ASP A 525 -3.43 -35.50 6.36
N GLN A 526 -4.27 -34.93 5.50
CA GLN A 526 -3.81 -34.24 4.28
C GLN A 526 -2.89 -33.06 4.62
N PRO A 527 -1.88 -32.77 3.79
CA PRO A 527 -0.98 -31.66 4.02
C PRO A 527 -1.64 -30.31 3.73
N GLU A 528 -1.33 -29.33 4.57
CA GLU A 528 -1.70 -27.92 4.38
C GLU A 528 -0.61 -26.98 4.92
N GLY A 529 -0.75 -25.70 4.57
CA GLY A 529 0.00 -24.60 5.14
C GLY A 529 -0.89 -23.38 5.26
N MET A 530 -0.51 -22.46 6.13
CA MET A 530 -1.25 -21.23 6.36
C MET A 530 -0.32 -20.14 6.88
N TYR A 531 -0.66 -18.89 6.56
CA TYR A 531 -0.05 -17.73 7.19
C TYR A 531 -1.11 -16.72 7.61
N ALA A 532 -0.75 -15.89 8.58
CA ALA A 532 -1.46 -14.66 8.90
C ALA A 532 -0.48 -13.53 9.22
N VAL A 533 -0.85 -12.30 8.87
CA VAL A 533 -0.24 -11.07 9.37
C VAL A 533 -1.12 -10.54 10.50
N LEU A 534 -0.54 -10.45 11.70
CA LEU A 534 -1.22 -10.13 12.95
C LEU A 534 -0.65 -8.88 13.63
N ASP A 535 -1.39 -8.29 14.57
CA ASP A 535 -0.86 -7.28 15.50
C ASP A 535 -0.19 -7.96 16.69
N GLY A 536 1.15 -7.92 16.76
CA GLY A 536 1.86 -8.60 17.83
C GLY A 536 1.73 -7.97 19.23
N THR A 537 1.06 -6.82 19.32
CA THR A 537 0.82 -6.10 20.58
C THR A 537 -0.61 -6.23 21.07
N HIS A 538 -1.52 -6.75 20.25
CA HIS A 538 -2.92 -6.96 20.60
C HIS A 538 -3.20 -8.46 20.73
N TYR A 539 -3.32 -8.91 21.98
CA TYR A 539 -3.53 -10.31 22.35
C TYR A 539 -4.01 -10.40 23.81
N ASN A 540 -4.44 -11.59 24.25
CA ASN A 540 -4.57 -11.94 25.67
C ASN A 540 -4.32 -13.44 25.88
N GLY A 541 -4.50 -13.91 27.11
CA GLY A 541 -4.24 -15.30 27.50
C GLY A 541 -5.49 -16.19 27.49
N ALA A 542 -6.61 -15.68 26.99
CA ALA A 542 -7.86 -16.43 26.91
C ALA A 542 -7.91 -17.27 25.62
N CYS A 543 -8.78 -18.29 25.61
CA CYS A 543 -8.96 -19.15 24.45
C CYS A 543 -10.05 -18.62 23.50
N CYS A 544 -9.84 -18.66 22.18
CA CYS A 544 -8.53 -18.76 21.50
C CYS A 544 -8.48 -17.77 20.33
N PHE A 545 -7.33 -17.15 20.05
CA PHE A 545 -7.20 -16.22 18.92
C PHE A 545 -6.54 -16.94 17.76
N ASP A 546 -7.37 -17.68 17.02
CA ASP A 546 -6.87 -18.58 15.98
C ASP A 546 -7.20 -18.12 14.58
N TYR A 547 -6.42 -18.61 13.61
CA TYR A 547 -6.76 -18.58 12.19
C TYR A 547 -6.29 -19.87 11.53
N GLY A 548 -7.22 -20.66 10.97
CA GLY A 548 -6.88 -21.90 10.28
C GLY A 548 -7.98 -22.95 10.28
N ASN A 549 -7.56 -24.22 10.19
CA ASN A 549 -8.42 -25.39 10.04
C ASN A 549 -9.08 -25.77 11.36
N ALA A 550 -10.38 -26.08 11.31
CA ALA A 550 -11.16 -26.45 12.49
C ALA A 550 -12.30 -27.43 12.18
N GLU A 551 -13.04 -27.78 13.22
CA GLU A 551 -14.22 -28.63 13.19
C GLU A 551 -15.38 -28.00 12.40
N THR A 552 -16.18 -28.83 11.75
CA THR A 552 -17.32 -28.38 10.96
C THR A 552 -18.60 -28.18 11.78
N ASN A 553 -18.62 -28.67 13.01
CA ASN A 553 -19.79 -28.66 13.90
C ASN A 553 -19.68 -27.64 15.06
N ASN A 554 -18.58 -26.88 15.14
CA ASN A 554 -18.28 -25.91 16.21
C ASN A 554 -18.13 -26.54 17.61
N LEU A 555 -17.85 -27.83 17.69
CA LEU A 555 -17.63 -28.54 18.94
C LEU A 555 -16.20 -29.06 18.95
N ASP A 556 -15.63 -29.18 20.14
CA ASP A 556 -14.43 -29.99 20.33
C ASP A 556 -14.78 -31.45 19.97
N THR A 557 -14.09 -31.98 18.96
CA THR A 557 -14.24 -33.38 18.50
C THR A 557 -13.01 -34.24 18.80
N GLY A 558 -12.05 -33.69 19.54
CA GLY A 558 -10.89 -34.38 20.09
C GLY A 558 -9.56 -34.05 19.42
N ASP A 559 -8.48 -34.52 20.05
CA ASP A 559 -7.09 -34.37 19.62
C ASP A 559 -6.90 -34.56 18.10
N GLY A 560 -6.32 -33.56 17.43
CA GLY A 560 -5.95 -33.60 16.01
C GLY A 560 -7.05 -33.18 15.03
N HIS A 561 -8.21 -32.72 15.50
CA HIS A 561 -9.32 -32.25 14.66
C HIS A 561 -9.19 -30.78 14.21
N MET A 562 -8.24 -30.02 14.78
CA MET A 562 -7.84 -28.69 14.32
C MET A 562 -6.40 -28.66 13.78
N GLU A 563 -6.10 -27.65 12.97
CA GLU A 563 -4.75 -27.19 12.70
C GLU A 563 -4.82 -25.69 12.37
N ALA A 564 -4.62 -24.85 13.38
CA ALA A 564 -4.73 -23.39 13.24
C ALA A 564 -3.54 -22.65 13.84
N ILE A 565 -3.23 -21.47 13.29
CA ILE A 565 -2.30 -20.53 13.93
C ILE A 565 -2.98 -19.99 15.18
N TYR A 566 -2.35 -20.12 16.34
CA TYR A 566 -2.68 -19.40 17.57
C TYR A 566 -1.70 -18.25 17.80
N TYR A 567 -2.19 -17.11 18.30
CA TYR A 567 -1.33 -16.02 18.79
C TYR A 567 -1.80 -15.42 20.11
N GLY A 568 -0.97 -15.51 21.15
CA GLY A 568 -1.26 -14.95 22.48
C GLY A 568 -0.34 -15.47 23.58
N ASP A 569 -0.69 -15.22 24.84
CA ASP A 569 0.10 -15.58 26.03
C ASP A 569 -0.60 -16.61 26.94
N ASN A 570 -1.50 -17.42 26.38
CA ASN A 570 -2.12 -18.54 27.10
C ASN A 570 -1.05 -19.58 27.49
N THR A 571 -1.10 -20.04 28.75
CA THR A 571 -0.19 -21.08 29.28
C THR A 571 -0.93 -22.28 29.88
N ILE A 572 -2.24 -22.42 29.61
CA ILE A 572 -3.05 -23.56 30.06
C ILE A 572 -2.52 -24.84 29.40
N TRP A 573 -2.23 -24.77 28.10
CA TRP A 573 -1.67 -25.86 27.30
C TRP A 573 -0.14 -25.74 27.18
N GLY A 574 0.37 -25.36 26.01
CA GLY A 574 1.78 -25.08 25.74
C GLY A 574 2.18 -23.64 26.05
N SER A 575 3.48 -23.38 25.98
CA SER A 575 4.06 -22.03 26.06
C SER A 575 5.45 -22.01 25.42
N GLY A 576 5.91 -20.85 24.99
CA GLY A 576 7.28 -20.64 24.55
C GLY A 576 8.22 -20.17 25.66
N ALA A 577 9.36 -19.61 25.27
CA ALA A 577 10.25 -18.88 26.16
C ALA A 577 9.71 -17.46 26.46
N GLY A 578 10.01 -16.94 27.65
CA GLY A 578 9.57 -15.60 28.09
C GLY A 578 8.14 -15.57 28.61
N ASN A 579 7.45 -14.43 28.42
CA ASN A 579 6.10 -14.19 28.93
C ASN A 579 5.05 -14.06 27.81
N GLY A 580 5.42 -14.46 26.58
CA GLY A 580 4.58 -14.32 25.40
C GLY A 580 4.53 -12.88 24.88
N PRO A 581 3.71 -12.64 23.85
CA PRO A 581 2.90 -13.64 23.15
C PRO A 581 3.76 -14.58 22.28
N TRP A 582 3.21 -15.74 21.93
CA TRP A 582 3.86 -16.76 21.11
C TRP A 582 3.03 -17.08 19.87
N ILE A 583 3.68 -17.63 18.85
CA ILE A 583 3.00 -18.27 17.72
C ILE A 583 2.96 -19.77 18.04
N MET A 584 1.76 -20.32 18.23
CA MET A 584 1.57 -21.76 18.47
C MET A 584 0.67 -22.35 17.39
N ALA A 585 0.59 -23.68 17.34
CA ALA A 585 -0.47 -24.37 16.60
C ALA A 585 -1.56 -24.82 17.58
N ASP A 586 -2.81 -24.45 17.30
CA ASP A 586 -3.94 -25.15 17.91
C ASP A 586 -4.21 -26.43 17.12
N LEU A 587 -4.08 -27.57 17.80
CA LEU A 587 -4.33 -28.90 17.24
C LEU A 587 -5.55 -29.58 17.89
N GLU A 588 -6.42 -28.80 18.54
CA GLU A 588 -7.51 -29.21 19.43
C GLU A 588 -6.99 -29.85 20.72
N ASN A 589 -7.58 -29.47 21.84
CA ASN A 589 -7.20 -29.87 23.20
C ASN A 589 -5.74 -29.55 23.57
N GLY A 590 -5.05 -28.74 22.76
CA GLY A 590 -3.66 -28.40 22.92
C GLY A 590 -3.18 -27.28 22.00
N LEU A 591 -2.70 -26.19 22.60
CA LEU A 591 -1.86 -25.19 21.93
C LEU A 591 -0.40 -25.62 22.03
N PHE A 592 0.24 -25.88 20.89
CA PHE A 592 1.60 -26.42 20.81
C PHE A 592 2.60 -25.37 20.30
N SER A 593 3.61 -25.08 21.11
CA SER A 593 4.80 -24.29 20.74
C SER A 593 5.96 -25.16 20.21
N GLY A 594 5.77 -26.47 20.12
CA GLY A 594 6.77 -27.44 19.69
C GLY A 594 6.40 -28.87 20.06
N GLN A 595 7.39 -29.76 20.21
CA GLN A 595 7.13 -31.20 20.42
C GLN A 595 6.50 -31.52 21.78
N SER A 596 6.89 -30.80 22.83
CA SER A 596 6.33 -30.99 24.17
C SER A 596 4.93 -30.35 24.26
N ALA A 597 3.99 -31.01 24.92
CA ALA A 597 2.67 -30.45 25.21
C ALA A 597 2.68 -29.26 26.21
N LYS A 598 3.85 -28.97 26.79
CA LYS A 598 4.08 -27.85 27.72
C LYS A 598 5.06 -26.85 27.12
N GLN A 599 6.05 -26.41 27.89
CA GLN A 599 6.97 -25.39 27.44
C GLN A 599 7.95 -25.94 26.39
N ASN A 600 8.11 -25.20 25.30
CA ASN A 600 9.17 -25.41 24.30
C ASN A 600 9.98 -24.11 24.20
N THR A 601 11.21 -24.11 24.70
CA THR A 601 12.05 -22.89 24.74
C THR A 601 12.54 -22.43 23.36
N GLY A 602 12.36 -23.25 22.33
CA GLY A 602 12.66 -22.89 20.94
C GLY A 602 11.66 -21.90 20.33
N ASP A 603 10.49 -21.72 20.94
CA ASP A 603 9.48 -20.75 20.52
C ASP A 603 9.62 -19.44 21.29
N PRO A 604 10.09 -18.34 20.67
CA PRO A 604 10.39 -17.10 21.37
C PRO A 604 9.15 -16.24 21.61
N SER A 605 9.18 -15.41 22.66
CA SER A 605 8.21 -14.31 22.78
C SER A 605 8.37 -13.33 21.61
N ILE A 606 7.26 -13.00 20.95
CA ILE A 606 7.24 -12.12 19.78
C ILE A 606 7.00 -10.67 20.22
N THR A 607 7.76 -9.73 19.68
CA THR A 607 7.72 -8.30 20.07
C THR A 607 7.43 -7.34 18.92
N TYR A 608 7.15 -7.87 17.72
CA TYR A 608 6.90 -7.04 16.54
C TYR A 608 5.47 -6.48 16.55
N ARG A 609 5.30 -5.26 16.03
CA ARG A 609 3.95 -4.70 15.85
C ARG A 609 3.17 -5.38 14.73
N PHE A 610 3.86 -5.82 13.67
CA PHE A 610 3.29 -6.63 12.60
C PHE A 610 4.01 -7.96 12.59
N VAL A 611 3.27 -9.04 12.84
CA VAL A 611 3.84 -10.39 12.96
C VAL A 611 3.36 -11.20 11.79
N THR A 612 4.29 -11.81 11.04
CA THR A 612 3.95 -12.89 10.11
C THR A 612 4.05 -14.19 10.90
N ALA A 613 2.94 -14.92 11.00
CA ALA A 613 2.84 -16.22 11.67
C ALA A 613 2.50 -17.30 10.65
N ILE A 614 3.20 -18.44 10.70
CA ILE A 614 3.03 -19.54 9.75
C ILE A 614 2.97 -20.87 10.50
N ILE A 615 1.95 -21.66 10.18
CA ILE A 615 1.83 -23.08 10.53
C ILE A 615 1.72 -23.89 9.24
N LYS A 616 2.38 -25.04 9.19
CA LYS A 616 2.17 -26.03 8.14
C LYS A 616 2.30 -27.44 8.68
N GLY A 617 1.47 -28.34 8.18
CA GLY A 617 1.37 -29.72 8.64
C GLY A 617 1.26 -30.70 7.48
N LYS A 618 1.81 -31.89 7.67
CA LYS A 618 1.68 -33.05 6.78
C LYS A 618 1.75 -34.33 7.62
N PRO A 619 1.53 -35.52 7.03
CA PRO A 619 1.62 -36.77 7.77
C PRO A 619 2.92 -36.88 8.58
N GLY A 620 2.78 -37.08 9.89
CA GLY A 620 3.88 -37.24 10.84
C GLY A 620 4.70 -35.99 11.20
N THR A 621 4.59 -34.86 10.48
CA THR A 621 5.45 -33.67 10.73
C THR A 621 4.75 -32.33 10.54
N TRP A 622 5.17 -31.31 11.28
CA TRP A 622 4.66 -29.95 11.18
C TRP A 622 5.74 -28.92 11.53
N ALA A 623 5.46 -27.63 11.30
CA ALA A 623 6.39 -26.54 11.59
C ALA A 623 5.69 -25.25 12.05
N ILE A 624 6.42 -24.47 12.84
CA ILE A 624 6.10 -23.09 13.24
C ILE A 624 7.19 -22.19 12.67
N ARG A 625 6.79 -21.17 11.91
CA ARG A 625 7.69 -20.11 11.46
C ARG A 625 7.09 -18.75 11.77
N GLY A 626 7.94 -17.78 12.06
CA GLY A 626 7.51 -16.42 12.33
C GLY A 626 8.53 -15.37 11.95
N GLY A 627 8.05 -14.15 11.73
CA GLY A 627 8.90 -13.02 11.33
C GLY A 627 8.22 -11.68 11.58
N ASN A 628 8.97 -10.60 11.37
CA ASN A 628 8.44 -9.26 11.43
C ASN A 628 7.79 -8.91 10.07
N GLY A 629 6.48 -8.71 10.04
CA GLY A 629 5.74 -8.38 8.82
C GLY A 629 6.14 -7.03 8.21
N ALA A 630 6.86 -6.18 8.95
CA ALA A 630 7.37 -4.91 8.43
C ALA A 630 8.81 -4.98 7.90
N SER A 631 9.59 -6.02 8.24
CA SER A 631 10.99 -6.15 7.79
C SER A 631 11.59 -7.53 8.01
N GLY A 632 12.62 -7.88 7.24
CA GLY A 632 13.44 -9.07 7.49
C GLY A 632 12.79 -10.39 7.08
N ALA A 633 13.49 -11.49 7.39
CA ALA A 633 13.13 -12.85 6.98
C ALA A 633 12.38 -13.61 8.08
N LEU A 634 11.79 -14.75 7.70
CA LEU A 634 11.21 -15.71 8.62
C LEU A 634 12.30 -16.46 9.40
N SER A 635 12.00 -16.79 10.64
CA SER A 635 12.73 -17.76 11.46
C SER A 635 11.85 -18.99 11.68
N THR A 636 12.47 -20.16 11.80
CA THR A 636 11.78 -21.41 12.14
C THR A 636 11.93 -21.67 13.63
N TYR A 637 10.80 -21.68 14.35
CA TYR A 637 10.77 -21.90 15.80
C TYR A 637 10.56 -23.37 16.15
N TYR A 638 9.85 -24.08 15.27
CA TYR A 638 9.69 -25.52 15.35
C TYR A 638 9.65 -26.14 13.95
N SER A 639 10.28 -27.29 13.78
CA SER A 639 10.10 -28.16 12.62
C SER A 639 10.42 -29.59 13.05
N GLY A 640 9.43 -30.47 13.02
CA GLY A 640 9.61 -31.81 13.57
C GLY A 640 8.36 -32.66 13.56
N ALA A 641 8.40 -33.73 14.33
CA ALA A 641 7.30 -34.69 14.43
C ALA A 641 6.04 -34.07 15.05
N ARG A 642 4.88 -34.68 14.80
CA ARG A 642 3.66 -34.39 15.58
C ARG A 642 3.89 -34.62 17.08
N PRO A 643 3.15 -33.93 17.98
CA PRO A 643 3.26 -34.17 19.43
C PRO A 643 3.01 -35.64 19.79
N SER A 644 3.65 -36.12 20.85
CA SER A 644 3.66 -37.55 21.24
C SER A 644 2.40 -38.05 21.96
N GLY A 645 1.27 -37.34 21.85
CA GLY A 645 -0.03 -37.73 22.43
C GLY A 645 -0.84 -38.65 21.52
N SER A 646 -1.87 -39.32 22.05
CA SER A 646 -2.88 -40.00 21.23
C SER A 646 -3.64 -38.97 20.37
N GLY A 647 -4.05 -39.32 19.15
CA GLY A 647 -4.92 -38.47 18.31
C GLY A 647 -4.22 -37.43 17.42
N TYR A 648 -3.03 -36.94 17.77
CA TYR A 648 -2.31 -35.95 16.94
C TYR A 648 -1.54 -36.54 15.74
N ASN A 649 -1.56 -37.87 15.57
CA ASN A 649 -0.93 -38.55 14.43
C ASN A 649 -1.56 -39.94 14.17
N PRO A 650 -2.20 -40.17 13.00
CA PRO A 650 -2.49 -39.18 11.96
C PRO A 650 -3.40 -38.06 12.48
N MET A 651 -3.38 -36.89 11.85
CA MET A 651 -4.36 -35.83 12.15
C MET A 651 -5.76 -36.21 11.63
N HIS A 652 -6.77 -35.53 12.16
CA HIS A 652 -8.19 -35.74 11.90
C HIS A 652 -8.93 -34.46 11.49
N LYS A 653 -8.22 -33.51 10.87
CA LYS A 653 -8.73 -32.20 10.43
C LYS A 653 -10.08 -32.29 9.71
N GLU A 654 -11.01 -31.38 10.02
CA GLU A 654 -12.34 -31.41 9.40
C GLU A 654 -12.55 -30.38 8.29
N GLY A 655 -11.68 -29.38 8.18
CA GLY A 655 -11.61 -28.48 7.04
C GLY A 655 -12.45 -27.21 7.15
N ALA A 656 -13.09 -26.90 8.28
CA ALA A 656 -13.69 -25.58 8.50
C ALA A 656 -12.60 -24.50 8.59
N ILE A 657 -12.99 -23.22 8.49
CA ILE A 657 -12.09 -22.09 8.71
C ILE A 657 -12.63 -21.24 9.85
N ILE A 658 -11.78 -20.95 10.85
CA ILE A 658 -12.06 -20.03 11.95
C ILE A 658 -11.13 -18.81 11.92
N LEU A 659 -11.59 -17.71 12.50
CA LEU A 659 -10.79 -16.52 12.77
C LEU A 659 -11.23 -15.86 14.09
N GLY A 660 -10.29 -15.71 15.01
CA GLY A 660 -10.43 -14.99 16.27
C GLY A 660 -11.06 -15.77 17.43
N ILE A 661 -11.33 -17.06 17.22
CA ILE A 661 -11.98 -17.99 18.16
C ILE A 661 -11.30 -19.36 18.07
N GLY A 662 -11.55 -20.24 19.04
CA GLY A 662 -11.19 -21.67 18.98
C GLY A 662 -12.18 -22.50 18.17
N GLY A 663 -11.83 -23.77 17.92
CA GLY A 663 -12.63 -24.74 17.15
C GLY A 663 -14.02 -24.98 17.72
N ASP A 664 -14.14 -25.01 19.05
CA ASP A 664 -15.38 -25.16 19.81
C ASP A 664 -16.16 -23.85 20.07
N ASN A 665 -15.77 -22.76 19.38
CA ASN A 665 -16.28 -21.40 19.56
C ASN A 665 -15.85 -20.73 20.88
N SER A 666 -14.77 -21.21 21.53
CA SER A 666 -14.09 -20.47 22.60
C SER A 666 -13.67 -19.08 22.11
N ASN A 667 -14.24 -18.04 22.72
CA ASN A 667 -14.24 -16.68 22.18
C ASN A 667 -13.77 -15.64 23.19
N GLY A 668 -13.02 -16.04 24.23
CA GLY A 668 -12.47 -15.11 25.21
C GLY A 668 -11.26 -14.31 24.70
N ALA A 669 -10.68 -14.74 23.59
CA ALA A 669 -9.44 -14.18 23.07
C ALA A 669 -9.63 -12.82 22.38
N GLN A 670 -8.53 -12.12 22.18
CA GLN A 670 -8.50 -10.88 21.40
C GLN A 670 -7.27 -10.86 20.50
N GLY A 671 -7.35 -10.11 19.40
CA GLY A 671 -6.24 -9.94 18.49
C GLY A 671 -6.59 -9.11 17.26
N THR A 672 -5.67 -9.00 16.31
CA THR A 672 -5.95 -8.29 15.06
C THR A 672 -5.37 -9.02 13.88
N PHE A 673 -6.21 -9.21 12.87
CA PHE A 673 -5.91 -9.87 11.61
C PHE A 673 -5.89 -8.85 10.47
N TYR A 674 -4.84 -8.87 9.64
CA TYR A 674 -4.72 -7.98 8.48
C TYR A 674 -4.93 -8.75 7.16
N GLU A 675 -4.23 -9.87 7.01
CA GLU A 675 -4.31 -10.77 5.88
C GLU A 675 -3.87 -12.18 6.28
N GLY A 676 -4.31 -13.19 5.55
CA GLY A 676 -3.92 -14.58 5.76
C GLY A 676 -4.53 -15.52 4.74
N VAL A 677 -3.92 -16.68 4.57
CA VAL A 677 -4.35 -17.70 3.60
C VAL A 677 -4.24 -19.10 4.22
N MET A 678 -4.97 -20.03 3.62
CA MET A 678 -4.76 -21.47 3.78
C MET A 678 -4.46 -22.09 2.42
N THR A 679 -3.56 -23.08 2.36
CA THR A 679 -3.10 -23.73 1.14
C THR A 679 -3.38 -25.23 1.15
N THR A 680 -3.46 -25.83 -0.03
CA THR A 680 -3.32 -27.30 -0.15
C THR A 680 -1.85 -27.65 -0.32
N GLY A 681 -1.42 -28.80 0.21
CA GLY A 681 -0.01 -29.20 0.18
C GLY A 681 0.81 -28.59 1.31
N TYR A 682 2.06 -29.03 1.45
CA TYR A 682 2.98 -28.57 2.49
C TYR A 682 3.96 -27.56 1.89
N PRO A 683 3.79 -26.24 2.12
CA PRO A 683 4.60 -25.23 1.45
C PRO A 683 6.09 -25.39 1.78
N SER A 684 6.94 -25.19 0.77
CA SER A 684 8.39 -25.16 1.01
C SER A 684 8.77 -23.91 1.81
N ASP A 685 9.86 -23.99 2.57
CA ASP A 685 10.38 -22.82 3.30
C ASP A 685 10.73 -21.66 2.34
N ALA A 686 11.16 -21.98 1.12
CA ALA A 686 11.47 -21.01 0.08
C ALA A 686 10.21 -20.27 -0.41
N THR A 687 9.10 -21.00 -0.62
CA THR A 687 7.81 -20.40 -0.98
C THR A 687 7.36 -19.39 0.08
N GLU A 688 7.43 -19.79 1.35
CA GLU A 688 7.07 -18.93 2.48
C GLU A 688 8.03 -17.74 2.65
N ASN A 689 9.32 -17.90 2.35
CA ASN A 689 10.28 -16.80 2.36
C ASN A 689 9.93 -15.74 1.30
N SER A 690 9.50 -16.18 0.11
CA SER A 690 9.02 -15.28 -0.94
C SER A 690 7.74 -14.56 -0.53
N VAL A 691 6.81 -15.26 0.13
CA VAL A 691 5.59 -14.64 0.71
C VAL A 691 5.95 -13.60 1.77
N GLN A 692 6.89 -13.90 2.67
CA GLN A 692 7.38 -12.92 3.64
C GLN A 692 8.01 -11.70 2.97
N ALA A 693 8.78 -11.89 1.90
CA ALA A 693 9.36 -10.78 1.16
C ALA A 693 8.28 -9.87 0.55
N ASP A 694 7.20 -10.45 0.01
CA ASP A 694 6.04 -9.70 -0.46
C ASP A 694 5.33 -8.94 0.68
N ILE A 695 5.11 -9.58 1.84
CA ILE A 695 4.50 -8.93 3.02
C ILE A 695 5.34 -7.73 3.47
N VAL A 696 6.67 -7.87 3.51
CA VAL A 696 7.59 -6.78 3.83
C VAL A 696 7.50 -5.66 2.78
N ALA A 697 7.41 -6.02 1.49
CA ALA A 697 7.25 -5.06 0.39
C ALA A 697 5.90 -4.32 0.45
N ALA A 698 4.88 -4.91 1.07
CA ALA A 698 3.59 -4.25 1.35
C ALA A 698 3.72 -3.10 2.34
N LYS A 699 4.80 -3.05 3.14
CA LYS A 699 5.16 -1.96 4.05
C LYS A 699 4.03 -1.59 5.00
N TYR A 700 3.55 -2.57 5.77
CA TYR A 700 2.64 -2.31 6.88
C TYR A 700 3.22 -1.29 7.85
N ALA A 701 2.46 -0.23 8.10
CA ALA A 701 2.75 0.76 9.12
C ALA A 701 1.49 1.14 9.88
N THR A 702 1.67 1.54 11.13
CA THR A 702 0.57 2.07 11.96
C THR A 702 0.15 3.45 11.43
N THR A 703 -1.12 3.78 11.59
CA THR A 703 -1.63 5.13 11.30
C THR A 703 -2.55 5.59 12.42
N SER A 704 -3.07 6.82 12.31
CA SER A 704 -3.83 7.46 13.39
C SER A 704 -5.06 6.64 13.77
N LEU A 705 -5.15 6.30 15.06
CA LEU A 705 -6.36 5.75 15.68
C LEU A 705 -7.39 6.82 16.02
N VAL A 706 -7.01 8.10 15.95
CA VAL A 706 -7.83 9.26 16.34
C VAL A 706 -8.25 10.09 15.12
N SER A 707 -9.42 10.69 15.21
CA SER A 707 -9.91 11.69 14.25
C SER A 707 -10.63 12.83 14.99
N GLY A 708 -10.82 13.98 14.35
CA GLY A 708 -11.46 15.13 14.99
C GLY A 708 -10.50 15.94 15.89
N PRO A 709 -11.02 16.72 16.85
CA PRO A 709 -10.20 17.61 17.69
C PRO A 709 -9.14 16.84 18.49
N ALA A 710 -7.87 17.22 18.33
CA ALA A 710 -6.78 16.65 19.09
C ALA A 710 -6.87 17.05 20.58
N TYR A 711 -6.53 16.12 21.47
CA TYR A 711 -6.47 16.36 22.91
C TYR A 711 -5.03 16.60 23.34
N THR A 712 -4.83 17.55 24.25
CA THR A 712 -3.50 17.88 24.77
C THR A 712 -3.25 17.12 26.06
N VAL A 713 -2.23 16.26 26.09
CA VAL A 713 -1.82 15.55 27.31
C VAL A 713 -1.47 16.54 28.41
N GLY A 714 -1.98 16.30 29.62
CA GLY A 714 -1.85 17.18 30.78
C GLY A 714 -2.92 18.26 30.89
N ALA A 715 -3.69 18.53 29.83
CA ALA A 715 -4.81 19.45 29.91
C ALA A 715 -5.98 18.85 30.71
N SER A 716 -6.75 19.70 31.38
CA SER A 716 -8.00 19.32 32.03
C SER A 716 -9.18 19.68 31.12
N ILE A 717 -10.10 18.73 30.94
CA ILE A 717 -11.28 18.88 30.08
C ILE A 717 -12.56 18.44 30.78
N SER A 718 -13.70 18.89 30.24
CA SER A 718 -15.02 18.38 30.61
C SER A 718 -15.80 17.97 29.37
N PHE A 719 -16.52 16.86 29.44
CA PHE A 719 -17.39 16.35 28.38
C PHE A 719 -18.83 16.77 28.65
N ARG A 720 -19.38 17.63 27.80
CA ARG A 720 -20.77 18.08 27.87
C ARG A 720 -21.63 17.27 26.91
N ALA A 721 -22.77 16.77 27.38
CA ALA A 721 -23.70 16.03 26.54
C ALA A 721 -24.28 16.92 25.43
N THR A 722 -24.44 16.36 24.23
CA THR A 722 -25.03 17.08 23.08
C THR A 722 -26.48 16.67 22.80
N THR A 723 -26.99 15.61 23.44
CA THR A 723 -28.35 15.13 23.27
C THR A 723 -29.39 16.22 23.59
N PRO A 724 -30.35 16.51 22.69
CA PRO A 724 -31.44 17.44 22.95
C PRO A 724 -32.17 17.09 24.26
N GLY A 725 -32.40 18.10 25.11
CA GLY A 725 -32.99 17.92 26.45
C GLY A 725 -32.00 17.59 27.58
N TYR A 726 -30.73 17.30 27.26
CA TYR A 726 -29.68 16.95 28.22
C TYR A 726 -28.43 17.84 28.10
N THR A 727 -28.50 18.92 27.33
CA THR A 727 -27.33 19.77 27.00
C THR A 727 -26.79 20.60 28.16
N ASP A 728 -27.39 20.57 29.34
CA ASP A 728 -26.88 21.18 30.57
C ASP A 728 -26.09 20.18 31.45
N ARG A 729 -25.91 18.94 30.94
CA ARG A 729 -25.26 17.85 31.67
C ARG A 729 -23.84 17.58 31.19
N TYR A 730 -23.00 17.16 32.12
CA TYR A 730 -21.60 16.78 31.89
C TYR A 730 -21.32 15.37 32.38
N LEU A 731 -20.41 14.67 31.70
CA LEU A 731 -19.87 13.39 32.18
C LEU A 731 -19.08 13.64 33.47
N ALA A 732 -19.60 13.11 34.56
CA ALA A 732 -19.11 13.24 35.93
C ALA A 732 -19.06 11.87 36.60
N HIS A 733 -18.76 11.82 37.90
CA HIS A 733 -18.92 10.60 38.68
C HIS A 733 -19.47 10.87 40.10
N THR A 734 -20.10 9.84 40.66
CA THR A 734 -20.52 9.78 42.08
C THR A 734 -19.97 8.49 42.68
N GLY A 735 -18.98 8.61 43.56
CA GLY A 735 -18.15 7.44 43.92
C GLY A 735 -17.46 6.89 42.68
N ALA A 736 -17.53 5.57 42.48
CA ALA A 736 -16.97 4.92 41.29
C ALA A 736 -17.85 5.08 40.04
N THR A 737 -19.16 5.30 40.16
CA THR A 737 -20.07 5.30 39.01
C THR A 737 -19.90 6.55 38.16
N VAL A 738 -19.56 6.40 36.88
CA VAL A 738 -19.58 7.50 35.91
C VAL A 738 -21.01 7.72 35.43
N ASN A 739 -21.45 8.98 35.44
CA ASN A 739 -22.82 9.39 35.15
C ASN A 739 -22.85 10.77 34.47
N THR A 740 -24.03 11.26 34.10
CA THR A 740 -24.20 12.65 33.66
C THR A 740 -24.92 13.46 34.73
N GLN A 741 -24.43 14.67 35.02
CA GLN A 741 -25.01 15.56 36.04
C GLN A 741 -25.15 16.99 35.51
N VAL A 742 -26.15 17.73 35.99
CA VAL A 742 -26.31 19.16 35.65
C VAL A 742 -25.23 19.94 36.40
N ILE A 743 -24.41 20.68 35.65
CA ILE A 743 -23.33 21.49 36.23
C ILE A 743 -23.37 22.89 35.65
N SER A 744 -23.36 23.88 36.56
CA SER A 744 -23.38 25.29 36.22
C SER A 744 -22.27 26.05 36.97
N SER A 745 -22.18 27.35 36.74
CA SER A 745 -21.26 28.22 37.48
C SER A 745 -21.52 28.21 38.99
N SER A 746 -22.76 27.92 39.44
CA SER A 746 -23.13 27.85 40.86
C SER A 746 -22.93 26.47 41.51
N SER A 747 -22.55 25.45 40.73
CA SER A 747 -22.24 24.12 41.28
C SER A 747 -21.03 24.16 42.20
N SER A 748 -20.99 23.25 43.20
CA SER A 748 -19.88 23.15 44.14
C SER A 748 -18.57 22.81 43.45
N THR A 749 -17.44 23.20 44.05
CA THR A 749 -16.10 22.85 43.53
C THR A 749 -15.93 21.35 43.40
N ALA A 750 -16.42 20.56 44.36
CA ALA A 750 -16.36 19.10 44.32
C ALA A 750 -17.09 18.54 43.08
N LEU A 751 -18.30 19.04 42.79
CA LEU A 751 -19.05 18.60 41.61
C LEU A 751 -18.38 19.02 40.28
N LYS A 752 -17.77 20.21 40.25
CA LYS A 752 -16.99 20.64 39.07
C LYS A 752 -15.73 19.77 38.88
N GLN A 753 -15.07 19.36 39.97
CA GLN A 753 -13.92 18.47 39.92
C GLN A 753 -14.30 17.06 39.47
N SER A 754 -15.42 16.50 39.94
CA SER A 754 -15.88 15.18 39.51
C SER A 754 -16.29 15.11 38.04
N ALA A 755 -16.48 16.26 37.37
CA ALA A 755 -16.72 16.38 35.94
C ALA A 755 -15.52 16.90 35.13
N SER A 756 -14.36 17.01 35.78
CA SER A 756 -13.11 17.45 35.15
C SER A 756 -12.15 16.28 35.05
N TRP A 757 -11.56 16.10 33.87
CA TRP A 757 -10.73 14.96 33.53
C TRP A 757 -9.38 15.44 33.04
N THR A 758 -8.30 14.97 33.65
CA THR A 758 -6.94 15.22 33.17
C THR A 758 -6.62 14.23 32.06
N ILE A 759 -6.28 14.75 30.88
CA ILE A 759 -5.90 13.92 29.73
C ILE A 759 -4.52 13.33 29.99
N ARG A 760 -4.41 12.01 29.91
CA ARG A 760 -3.16 11.26 29.91
C ARG A 760 -2.97 10.57 28.56
N THR A 761 -1.72 10.28 28.21
CA THR A 761 -1.42 9.33 27.14
C THR A 761 -2.14 8.02 27.42
N GLY A 762 -2.74 7.41 26.39
CA GLY A 762 -3.51 6.18 26.54
C GLY A 762 -2.67 5.08 27.19
N LEU A 763 -3.21 4.50 28.27
CA LEU A 763 -2.49 3.54 29.10
C LEU A 763 -2.20 2.22 28.38
N GLY A 764 -3.11 1.77 27.51
CA GLY A 764 -2.99 0.56 26.69
C GLY A 764 -2.50 0.85 25.27
N ASN A 765 -2.64 2.08 24.79
CA ASN A 765 -2.14 2.49 23.46
C ASN A 765 -1.81 3.99 23.44
N SER A 766 -0.55 4.32 23.13
CA SER A 766 -0.05 5.70 23.13
C SER A 766 -0.59 6.58 22.00
N GLY A 767 -1.20 5.98 20.97
CA GLY A 767 -1.92 6.70 19.91
C GLY A 767 -3.31 7.20 20.34
N CYS A 768 -3.74 6.88 21.57
CA CYS A 768 -5.03 7.24 22.15
C CYS A 768 -4.83 7.91 23.53
N TYR A 769 -5.92 8.08 24.29
CA TYR A 769 -5.90 8.80 25.57
C TYR A 769 -6.54 7.99 26.70
N SER A 770 -6.19 8.36 27.93
CA SER A 770 -6.86 7.93 29.16
C SER A 770 -7.29 9.14 29.95
N PHE A 771 -8.43 9.06 30.63
CA PHE A 771 -9.04 10.19 31.33
C PHE A 771 -8.94 10.00 32.84
N GLU A 772 -7.99 10.69 33.48
CA GLU A 772 -7.78 10.65 34.92
C GLU A 772 -8.75 11.60 35.63
N SER A 773 -9.40 11.17 36.71
CA SER A 773 -10.28 12.03 37.50
C SER A 773 -9.48 13.18 38.16
N LYS A 774 -10.08 14.37 38.20
CA LYS A 774 -9.46 15.55 38.82
C LYS A 774 -9.52 15.52 40.36
N ASP A 775 -10.58 14.98 40.96
CA ASP A 775 -10.71 14.88 42.42
C ASP A 775 -10.08 13.61 43.00
N THR A 776 -9.81 12.61 42.16
CA THR A 776 -9.29 11.29 42.59
C THR A 776 -8.05 10.92 41.77
N THR A 777 -6.89 11.48 42.14
CA THR A 777 -5.61 11.24 41.47
C THR A 777 -5.25 9.75 41.43
N GLY A 778 -4.66 9.30 40.32
CA GLY A 778 -4.34 7.89 40.06
C GLY A 778 -5.52 7.02 39.63
N SER A 779 -6.73 7.60 39.57
CA SER A 779 -7.94 6.91 39.12
C SER A 779 -8.43 7.42 37.78
N TYR A 780 -8.87 6.50 36.92
CA TYR A 780 -9.19 6.76 35.52
C TYR A 780 -10.61 6.31 35.23
N ILE A 781 -11.24 6.95 34.23
CA ILE A 781 -12.38 6.34 33.54
C ILE A 781 -11.88 5.04 32.91
N ARG A 782 -12.54 3.94 33.23
CA ARG A 782 -12.38 2.64 32.58
C ARG A 782 -13.74 1.97 32.44
N HIS A 783 -13.89 1.08 31.46
CA HIS A 783 -15.08 0.24 31.40
C HIS A 783 -14.92 -1.04 32.22
N TYR A 784 -16.03 -1.59 32.72
CA TYR A 784 -16.08 -2.92 33.31
C TYR A 784 -17.50 -3.46 33.15
N ASN A 785 -17.66 -4.63 32.55
CA ASN A 785 -18.95 -5.11 32.04
C ASN A 785 -19.68 -4.01 31.22
N PHE A 786 -18.90 -3.30 30.39
CA PHE A 786 -19.32 -2.17 29.57
C PHE A 786 -19.87 -0.93 30.31
N ALA A 787 -20.01 -0.94 31.64
CA ALA A 787 -20.32 0.25 32.43
C ALA A 787 -19.04 1.08 32.67
N LEU A 788 -19.16 2.41 32.60
CA LEU A 788 -18.04 3.30 32.92
C LEU A 788 -17.93 3.52 34.43
N GLN A 789 -16.71 3.41 34.92
CA GLN A 789 -16.38 3.68 36.32
C GLN A 789 -15.05 4.41 36.45
N VAL A 790 -14.91 5.15 37.56
CA VAL A 790 -13.64 5.71 38.03
C VAL A 790 -12.99 4.69 38.96
N ALA A 791 -11.82 4.20 38.58
CA ALA A 791 -11.07 3.20 39.36
C ALA A 791 -9.57 3.51 39.35
N ALA A 792 -8.89 3.14 40.43
CA ALA A 792 -7.44 3.28 40.53
C ALA A 792 -6.72 2.35 39.55
N ASN A 793 -5.68 2.84 38.87
CA ASN A 793 -4.86 2.02 37.99
C ASN A 793 -4.07 0.97 38.78
N ASP A 794 -4.41 -0.30 38.59
CA ASP A 794 -3.76 -1.45 39.24
C ASP A 794 -2.48 -1.94 38.52
N GLY A 795 -2.12 -1.31 37.40
CA GLY A 795 -0.95 -1.63 36.59
C GLY A 795 -1.13 -2.81 35.63
N SER A 796 -2.25 -3.53 35.71
CA SER A 796 -2.56 -4.69 34.86
C SER A 796 -2.75 -4.28 33.39
N LYS A 797 -2.51 -5.24 32.48
CA LYS A 797 -2.80 -5.05 31.05
C LYS A 797 -4.29 -4.75 30.85
N ALA A 798 -5.16 -5.57 31.44
CA ALA A 798 -6.62 -5.41 31.33
C ALA A 798 -7.10 -4.00 31.75
N PHE A 799 -6.64 -3.47 32.89
CA PHE A 799 -7.00 -2.12 33.30
C PHE A 799 -6.57 -1.06 32.28
N LYS A 800 -5.34 -1.16 31.78
CA LYS A 800 -4.78 -0.22 30.81
C LYS A 800 -5.60 -0.21 29.51
N GLU A 801 -6.01 -1.38 29.05
CA GLU A 801 -6.86 -1.54 27.86
C GLU A 801 -8.28 -0.98 28.10
N ASP A 802 -8.91 -1.33 29.23
CA ASP A 802 -10.24 -0.85 29.64
C ASP A 802 -10.32 0.69 29.82
N ALA A 803 -9.18 1.30 30.15
CA ALA A 803 -9.03 2.73 30.42
C ALA A 803 -8.55 3.54 29.20
N THR A 804 -8.41 2.92 28.03
CA THR A 804 -7.90 3.58 26.83
C THR A 804 -9.02 3.87 25.83
N PHE A 805 -9.08 5.12 25.37
CA PHE A 805 -10.10 5.62 24.48
C PHE A 805 -9.52 6.46 23.35
N CYS A 806 -10.03 6.27 22.14
CA CYS A 806 -9.58 6.92 20.93
C CYS A 806 -10.67 7.90 20.42
N PRO A 807 -10.52 9.22 20.63
CA PRO A 807 -11.43 10.22 20.12
C PRO A 807 -11.58 10.15 18.61
N GLN A 808 -12.80 10.36 18.13
CA GLN A 808 -13.15 10.53 16.73
C GLN A 808 -13.92 11.83 16.55
N ALA A 809 -14.01 12.30 15.30
CA ALA A 809 -15.00 13.29 14.94
C ALA A 809 -16.40 12.85 15.39
N GLY A 810 -17.17 13.75 16.00
CA GLY A 810 -18.47 13.42 16.56
C GLY A 810 -19.43 12.84 15.53
N LEU A 811 -20.19 11.82 15.91
CA LEU A 811 -21.14 11.12 15.04
C LEU A 811 -22.28 12.00 14.53
N THR A 812 -22.53 13.15 15.18
CA THR A 812 -23.50 14.17 14.73
C THR A 812 -22.90 15.21 13.77
N GLY A 813 -21.62 15.08 13.42
CA GLY A 813 -20.86 16.05 12.62
C GLY A 813 -20.25 17.20 13.42
N SER A 814 -20.41 17.22 14.75
CA SER A 814 -19.81 18.21 15.65
C SER A 814 -19.35 17.57 16.96
N GLY A 815 -18.42 18.20 17.68
CA GLY A 815 -17.88 17.65 18.91
C GLY A 815 -17.02 16.39 18.69
N SER A 816 -16.96 15.54 19.71
CA SER A 816 -16.14 14.33 19.74
C SER A 816 -16.96 13.11 20.16
N SER A 817 -16.75 11.99 19.47
CA SER A 817 -17.22 10.68 19.90
C SER A 817 -16.04 9.85 20.38
N ILE A 818 -16.14 9.27 21.57
CA ILE A 818 -14.98 8.71 22.27
C ILE A 818 -15.06 7.18 22.23
N ARG A 819 -14.34 6.55 21.30
CA ARG A 819 -14.36 5.10 21.07
C ARG A 819 -13.51 4.36 22.11
N ALA A 820 -13.97 3.24 22.65
CA ALA A 820 -13.12 2.37 23.46
C ALA A 820 -12.07 1.69 22.58
N TRP A 821 -10.81 1.65 23.02
CA TRP A 821 -9.74 1.03 22.22
C TRP A 821 -9.88 -0.49 22.19
N GLY A 822 -10.08 -1.14 23.35
CA GLY A 822 -10.21 -2.61 23.45
C GLY A 822 -11.52 -3.17 22.88
N TYR A 823 -12.53 -2.32 22.65
CA TYR A 823 -13.81 -2.67 22.05
C TYR A 823 -14.22 -1.61 21.02
N PRO A 824 -13.68 -1.61 19.80
CA PRO A 824 -13.86 -0.53 18.83
C PRO A 824 -15.29 -0.44 18.26
N THR A 825 -16.18 -1.38 18.57
CA THR A 825 -17.61 -1.26 18.30
C THR A 825 -18.33 -0.38 19.32
N ARG A 826 -17.69 -0.04 20.44
CA ARG A 826 -18.28 0.61 21.61
C ARG A 826 -17.72 2.02 21.86
N TRP A 827 -18.57 2.91 22.34
CA TRP A 827 -18.31 4.35 22.50
C TRP A 827 -18.79 4.85 23.85
N ILE A 828 -18.10 5.81 24.46
CA ILE A 828 -18.59 6.51 25.66
C ILE A 828 -19.96 7.11 25.32
N ARG A 829 -20.99 6.57 25.95
CA ARG A 829 -22.39 6.90 25.74
C ARG A 829 -23.06 7.11 27.09
N HIS A 830 -23.94 8.10 27.18
CA HIS A 830 -24.87 8.16 28.30
C HIS A 830 -26.19 7.45 27.96
N TYR A 831 -26.71 6.66 28.90
CA TYR A 831 -28.02 6.03 28.81
C TYR A 831 -28.67 6.11 30.19
N ALA A 832 -29.88 6.66 30.27
CA ALA A 832 -30.57 6.96 31.54
C ALA A 832 -29.68 7.72 32.56
N ASN A 833 -28.86 8.67 32.07
CA ASN A 833 -27.87 9.44 32.83
C ASN A 833 -26.70 8.64 33.44
N VAL A 834 -26.50 7.38 33.07
CA VAL A 834 -25.33 6.57 33.45
C VAL A 834 -24.39 6.44 32.26
N GLY A 835 -23.08 6.42 32.52
CA GLY A 835 -22.06 6.25 31.48
C GLY A 835 -21.77 4.79 31.16
N TYR A 836 -21.71 4.46 29.87
CA TYR A 836 -21.37 3.14 29.34
C TYR A 836 -20.37 3.27 28.18
N ILE A 837 -19.74 2.15 27.80
CA ILE A 837 -19.25 1.94 26.44
C ILE A 837 -20.31 1.15 25.66
N ALA A 838 -21.08 1.84 24.82
CA ALA A 838 -22.21 1.25 24.12
C ALA A 838 -21.94 1.08 22.62
N SER A 839 -22.49 0.04 22.03
CA SER A 839 -22.56 -0.14 20.58
C SER A 839 -23.85 0.46 20.00
N ASN A 840 -23.87 0.69 18.69
CA ASN A 840 -25.05 1.19 17.98
C ASN A 840 -25.96 0.03 17.57
N GLY A 841 -26.86 -0.36 18.47
CA GLY A 841 -27.52 -1.66 18.44
C GLY A 841 -26.67 -2.71 19.15
N GLY A 842 -27.33 -3.61 19.88
CA GLY A 842 -26.68 -4.70 20.63
C GLY A 842 -27.65 -5.37 21.60
N VAL A 843 -27.13 -6.32 22.38
CA VAL A 843 -27.91 -7.16 23.31
C VAL A 843 -28.24 -6.46 24.64
N HIS A 844 -27.60 -5.34 24.95
CA HIS A 844 -27.86 -4.59 26.18
C HIS A 844 -28.82 -3.43 25.93
N ASP A 845 -29.65 -3.10 26.93
CA ASP A 845 -30.59 -1.96 26.84
C ASP A 845 -29.87 -0.64 26.50
N PHE A 846 -28.66 -0.43 27.04
CA PHE A 846 -27.85 0.77 26.77
C PHE A 846 -27.20 0.78 25.37
N ASP A 847 -27.28 -0.31 24.61
CA ASP A 847 -26.87 -0.39 23.21
C ASP A 847 -28.01 0.05 22.25
N ALA A 848 -29.14 0.54 22.77
CA ALA A 848 -30.29 0.96 21.94
C ALA A 848 -29.88 1.92 20.80
N ALA A 849 -30.23 1.61 19.56
CA ALA A 849 -29.88 2.46 18.40
C ALA A 849 -30.57 3.85 18.44
N SER A 850 -31.68 3.97 19.17
CA SER A 850 -32.36 5.24 19.36
C SER A 850 -31.45 6.25 20.07
N SER A 851 -31.36 7.47 19.51
CA SER A 851 -30.49 8.55 20.00
C SER A 851 -28.99 8.25 20.05
N PHE A 852 -28.52 7.09 19.56
CA PHE A 852 -27.14 6.64 19.73
C PHE A 852 -26.10 7.72 19.36
N ASN A 853 -26.19 8.29 18.16
CA ASN A 853 -25.24 9.30 17.70
C ASN A 853 -25.17 10.52 18.63
N ASN A 854 -26.32 11.00 19.12
CA ASN A 854 -26.36 12.14 20.03
C ASN A 854 -25.78 11.76 21.40
N ASP A 855 -26.14 10.58 21.91
CA ASP A 855 -25.75 10.12 23.23
C ASP A 855 -24.26 9.77 23.33
N ALA A 856 -23.66 9.38 22.20
CA ALA A 856 -22.24 9.08 22.06
C ALA A 856 -21.41 10.28 21.55
N THR A 857 -22.01 11.47 21.42
CA THR A 857 -21.32 12.69 21.00
C THR A 857 -21.26 13.72 22.12
N TRP A 858 -20.05 14.22 22.37
CA TRP A 858 -19.74 15.11 23.47
C TRP A 858 -19.13 16.41 22.95
N SER A 859 -19.57 17.54 23.51
CA SER A 859 -18.85 18.80 23.35
C SER A 859 -17.75 18.87 24.40
N THR A 860 -16.51 19.04 23.95
CA THR A 860 -15.36 19.18 24.84
C THR A 860 -15.04 20.64 25.13
N SER A 861 -14.71 20.93 26.38
CA SER A 861 -14.32 22.25 26.87
C SER A 861 -13.21 22.13 27.90
N SER A 862 -12.60 23.25 28.28
CA SER A 862 -11.69 23.29 29.42
C SER A 862 -12.36 22.75 30.68
N GLY A 863 -11.61 22.06 31.53
CA GLY A 863 -12.09 21.55 32.81
C GLY A 863 -12.83 22.62 33.61
N LEU A 864 -13.92 22.23 34.25
CA LEU A 864 -14.77 23.14 35.02
C LEU A 864 -14.16 23.55 36.37
N ALA A 865 -13.06 22.93 36.78
CA ALA A 865 -12.41 23.08 38.09
C ALA A 865 -10.95 23.53 38.04
#